data_AF-A0A957M060-F1
#
_entry.id   AF-A0A957M060-F1
#
_cell.length_a   1.000
_cell.length_b   1.000
_cell.length_c   1.000
_cell.angle_alpha   90.00
_cell.angle_beta   90.00
_cell.angle_gamma   90.00
#
_symmetry.space_group_name_H-M   'P 1'
#
loop_
_entity.id
_entity.type
_entity.pdbx_description
1 polymer ?
#
loop_
_entity_poly.entity_id
_entity_poly.type
_entity_poly.pdbx_seq_one_letter_code
_entity_poly.pdbx_strand_id
1 'polypeptide(L)'
;MGRGEAPAMQQHLNTGSGIQGKMMADIESGDQQSTKDLTSILIGSIIRIESGAPQGGYLSLLKTVADEPRISMYADPDVLAFVATYAKNDRADGSGSWQILSADGAKQIGERLAFGDRIHLLNMGPTAGYLDSFEWVDRLEPFKEYPMQIGVFTSEARRGRSISGTWTVTGEEAGTFIAAGDRIELENGYPGAGKLYAYGDVTGHPLFTTRYEGFRRFVFTGPKPGAKIDDADQIASPNWTVTLADRSLHLYDIYHQISSPGGDPETARYDRGFFKIGFDDGPEMQIVALDLSSSDQGETLSGTVRFEGRGEEPLIAKHGNENVYDIYLQPKDIPIDESKKRNGQWQLGVRKHQRVTSLAVSISAQGELSGTIAYIGEEPVIIQGLRGVVTPNNLDLYRSGKRAPEWVTERIYRVELEIVETYKELFTAVAGMTDSDIDDVLSQSLNQPADTEVPDGESVTGASTLLDREFQVQQLLNLYTLSRQLSAFFRYTLIPLMEQSLEDHRANSAGTLAPIQLFRQCFQHVATDHAIIRQATIQRQWNAAEDGVNLSAAELLKTDKLAVKAVMPFRKLLANDADGGDAPAVITYQSENTYIHLTPYAKQFILIGVSYDRVPPAAVAFAHKTLLGKDFYAYEIMAIPHEAGHYIYQHGKRNGQGFPELSRQFQGNPYYHWCEEIFADVYGCVVAGPLAAISMQAMLMSIDRDRAWQDDEQHPTPVLRIYLFAEILRVLNELMPDRYAFKDGADKIDVTDQLDRDWTEILRVWRYDPMNNEREEDELSERPQRVFMHDGADLSLDTIVNVERVMQAIRPMIVTFAKWLLDTADFGDQEDEAQRSEERLSLKIPWTRLNRTTTAPYNDVMAAMTDRDFARKRAPGQLVRGPKNNAPSAAQSSADDRLRQYLQEWDDSGPHGWGGH
;
A
#
# COMPACT_ATOMS: atom_id res chain seq x y z
N MET A 1 21.05 16.17 80.61
CA MET A 1 21.64 17.52 80.40
C MET A 1 22.11 17.56 78.96
N GLY A 2 21.66 18.40 78.02
CA GLY A 2 20.53 19.32 77.85
C GLY A 2 20.24 19.32 76.33
N ARG A 3 18.96 19.19 75.92
CA ARG A 3 18.15 20.22 75.23
C ARG A 3 18.88 21.05 74.15
N GLY A 4 18.47 20.84 72.89
CA GLY A 4 18.55 21.81 71.80
C GLY A 4 17.17 21.90 71.16
N GLU A 5 16.56 23.08 71.25
CA GLU A 5 15.22 23.44 70.79
C GLU A 5 15.24 23.87 69.32
N ALA A 6 14.17 23.56 68.58
CA ALA A 6 13.87 24.10 67.26
C ALA A 6 12.84 25.25 67.40
N PRO A 7 12.95 26.36 66.64
CA PRO A 7 11.87 27.33 66.57
C PRO A 7 11.02 27.15 65.30
N ALA A 8 9.71 27.24 65.52
CA ALA A 8 8.67 27.32 64.50
C ALA A 8 8.74 28.66 63.74
N MET A 9 8.41 28.63 62.44
CA MET A 9 8.17 29.83 61.65
C MET A 9 6.74 29.80 61.11
N GLN A 10 5.94 30.77 61.59
CA GLN A 10 4.54 31.01 61.25
C GLN A 10 4.38 31.59 59.85
N GLN A 11 3.28 31.20 59.23
CA GLN A 11 2.73 31.72 57.97
C GLN A 11 2.32 33.19 58.10
N HIS A 12 2.67 33.98 57.08
CA HIS A 12 1.92 35.19 56.71
C HIS A 12 1.66 35.17 55.20
N LEU A 13 0.40 34.92 54.85
CA LEU A 13 -0.19 35.23 53.54
C LEU A 13 -0.30 36.76 53.43
N ASN A 14 0.19 37.33 52.32
CA ASN A 14 -0.23 38.66 51.89
C ASN A 14 -0.46 38.67 50.38
N THR A 15 -1.64 39.15 50.02
CA THR A 15 -2.35 39.01 48.74
C THR A 15 -1.88 39.99 47.67
N GLY A 16 -1.82 39.52 46.43
CA GLY A 16 -1.56 40.35 45.25
C GLY A 16 -2.76 41.20 44.82
N SER A 17 -2.51 42.48 44.54
CA SER A 17 -3.41 43.36 43.78
C SER A 17 -2.66 44.39 42.91
N GLY A 18 -1.36 44.17 42.63
CA GLY A 18 -0.51 45.17 41.97
C GLY A 18 -0.40 45.09 40.44
N ILE A 19 -0.93 44.05 39.79
CA ILE A 19 -0.63 43.79 38.36
C ILE A 19 -1.71 44.33 37.41
N GLN A 20 -2.98 44.37 37.82
CA GLN A 20 -4.07 44.88 36.97
C GLN A 20 -4.07 46.41 36.81
N GLY A 21 -3.49 47.16 37.76
CA GLY A 21 -3.46 48.63 37.68
C GLY A 21 -2.47 49.19 36.66
N LYS A 22 -1.42 48.44 36.31
CA LYS A 22 -0.36 48.91 35.39
C LYS A 22 -0.78 48.79 33.92
N MET A 23 -1.53 47.74 33.58
CA MET A 23 -1.95 47.48 32.20
C MET A 23 -3.04 48.44 31.70
N MET A 24 -3.85 49.00 32.60
CA MET A 24 -4.84 50.04 32.26
C MET A 24 -4.22 51.44 32.12
N ALA A 25 -3.14 51.74 32.85
CA ALA A 25 -2.47 53.04 32.76
C ALA A 25 -1.64 53.21 31.47
N ASP A 26 -1.11 52.12 30.92
CA ASP A 26 -0.33 52.14 29.66
C ASP A 26 -1.22 52.31 28.42
N ILE A 27 -2.53 52.00 28.52
CA ILE A 27 -3.50 52.24 27.45
C ILE A 27 -3.93 53.72 27.38
N GLU A 28 -3.92 54.43 28.51
CA GLU A 28 -4.30 55.86 28.56
C GLU A 28 -3.11 56.81 28.26
N SER A 29 -1.86 56.34 28.31
CA SER A 29 -0.66 57.18 28.15
C SER A 29 -0.20 57.39 26.69
N GLY A 30 -0.84 56.76 25.70
CA GLY A 30 -0.53 56.98 24.29
C GLY A 30 0.86 56.52 23.87
N ASP A 31 1.38 55.44 24.45
CA ASP A 31 2.64 54.84 24.04
C ASP A 31 2.47 54.08 22.70
N GLN A 32 2.58 54.80 21.59
CA GLN A 32 2.43 54.27 20.23
C GLN A 32 3.38 53.08 19.94
N GLN A 33 4.46 52.92 20.71
CA GLN A 33 5.42 51.82 20.59
C GLN A 33 4.80 50.48 21.02
N SER A 34 3.99 50.46 22.09
CA SER A 34 3.35 49.25 22.63
C SER A 34 2.29 48.68 21.68
N THR A 35 1.52 49.55 21.02
CA THR A 35 0.52 49.11 20.04
C THR A 35 1.16 48.58 18.76
N LYS A 36 2.29 49.14 18.34
CA LYS A 36 3.02 48.68 17.13
C LYS A 36 3.65 47.29 17.34
N ASP A 37 4.02 46.96 18.58
CA ASP A 37 4.53 45.64 18.94
C ASP A 37 3.49 44.52 18.80
N LEU A 38 2.21 44.80 19.11
CA LEU A 38 1.11 43.83 18.99
C LEU A 38 0.67 43.60 17.54
N THR A 39 0.84 44.60 16.68
CA THR A 39 0.48 44.52 15.26
C THR A 39 1.65 44.18 14.34
N SER A 40 2.82 43.83 14.90
CA SER A 40 4.02 43.53 14.12
C SER A 40 3.81 42.31 13.22
N ILE A 41 4.16 42.43 11.95
CA ILE A 41 4.15 41.33 11.00
C ILE A 41 5.38 40.45 11.25
N LEU A 42 5.16 39.15 11.41
CA LEU A 42 6.22 38.16 11.65
C LEU A 42 6.47 37.29 10.41
N ILE A 43 7.66 36.72 10.26
CA ILE A 43 7.91 35.62 9.32
C ILE A 43 6.99 34.45 9.68
N GLY A 44 6.27 33.93 8.69
CA GLY A 44 5.21 32.93 8.86
C GLY A 44 3.80 33.51 8.99
N SER A 45 3.67 34.82 9.17
CA SER A 45 2.35 35.49 9.21
C SER A 45 1.64 35.33 7.87
N ILE A 46 0.31 35.15 7.94
CA ILE A 46 -0.56 35.23 6.78
C ILE A 46 -1.09 36.66 6.70
N ILE A 47 -0.84 37.31 5.58
CA ILE A 47 -1.19 38.70 5.34
C ILE A 47 -2.12 38.84 4.13
N ARG A 48 -2.80 39.98 4.06
CA ARG A 48 -3.47 40.49 2.88
C ARG A 48 -2.76 41.76 2.44
N ILE A 49 -2.68 41.98 1.14
CA ILE A 49 -1.89 43.05 0.54
C ILE A 49 -2.82 43.86 -0.36
N GLU A 50 -3.17 45.07 0.06
CA GLU A 50 -4.11 45.96 -0.64
C GLU A 50 -3.36 47.01 -1.47
N SER A 51 -3.70 47.16 -2.74
CA SER A 51 -3.07 48.16 -3.60
C SER A 51 -3.51 49.58 -3.24
N GLY A 52 -2.54 50.48 -3.11
CA GLY A 52 -2.79 51.92 -2.93
C GLY A 52 -3.28 52.65 -4.19
N ALA A 53 -3.47 51.95 -5.32
CA ALA A 53 -4.09 52.54 -6.50
C ALA A 53 -5.58 52.83 -6.24
N PRO A 54 -6.18 53.87 -6.87
CA PRO A 54 -7.63 54.08 -6.79
C PRO A 54 -8.39 52.84 -7.26
N GLN A 55 -9.28 52.30 -6.42
CA GLN A 55 -9.97 51.02 -6.68
C GLN A 55 -8.98 49.86 -6.90
N GLY A 56 -7.83 49.91 -6.22
CA GLY A 56 -6.71 49.01 -6.39
C GLY A 56 -7.02 47.58 -5.96
N GLY A 57 -7.77 47.39 -4.87
CA GLY A 57 -8.15 46.06 -4.37
C GLY A 57 -6.99 45.26 -3.78
N TYR A 58 -7.26 44.02 -3.36
CA TYR A 58 -6.33 43.09 -2.73
C TYR A 58 -5.65 42.17 -3.73
N LEU A 59 -4.36 41.92 -3.55
CA LEU A 59 -3.59 40.94 -4.32
C LEU A 59 -4.20 39.55 -4.14
N SER A 60 -4.68 38.94 -5.22
CA SER A 60 -5.40 37.66 -5.20
C SER A 60 -5.09 36.81 -6.43
N LEU A 61 -5.25 35.49 -6.29
CA LEU A 61 -5.32 34.61 -7.46
C LEU A 61 -6.58 34.89 -8.28
N LEU A 62 -6.42 34.81 -9.59
CA LEU A 62 -7.51 34.99 -10.54
C LEU A 62 -7.99 33.67 -11.14
N LYS A 63 -7.10 32.91 -11.77
CA LYS A 63 -7.42 31.65 -12.46
C LYS A 63 -6.14 30.86 -12.72
N THR A 64 -6.24 29.54 -12.79
CA THR A 64 -5.13 28.67 -13.21
C THR A 64 -4.77 28.94 -14.67
N VAL A 65 -3.49 28.83 -15.02
CA VAL A 65 -2.99 29.01 -16.38
C VAL A 65 -3.42 27.84 -17.28
N ALA A 66 -3.51 26.63 -16.72
CA ALA A 66 -3.97 25.43 -17.43
C ALA A 66 -5.38 25.59 -18.02
N ASP A 67 -6.23 26.39 -17.39
CA ASP A 67 -7.60 26.64 -17.84
C ASP A 67 -7.69 27.68 -18.98
N GLU A 68 -6.56 28.20 -19.46
CA GLU A 68 -6.47 29.17 -20.56
C GLU A 68 -5.53 28.65 -21.68
N PRO A 69 -6.07 27.90 -22.67
CA PRO A 69 -5.28 27.24 -23.72
C PRO A 69 -4.40 28.17 -24.56
N ARG A 70 -4.73 29.47 -24.62
CA ARG A 70 -3.96 30.48 -25.37
C ARG A 70 -2.64 30.85 -24.68
N ILE A 71 -2.53 30.53 -23.39
CA ILE A 71 -1.41 30.89 -22.52
C ILE A 71 -0.58 29.64 -22.21
N SER A 72 -1.23 28.48 -22.03
CA SER A 72 -0.53 27.21 -21.75
C SER A 72 0.48 26.80 -22.83
N MET A 73 0.34 27.29 -24.07
CA MET A 73 1.31 27.07 -25.15
C MET A 73 2.67 27.76 -24.94
N TYR A 74 2.71 28.79 -24.09
CA TYR A 74 3.91 29.60 -23.79
C TYR A 74 4.34 29.50 -22.32
N ALA A 75 3.46 28.98 -21.47
CA ALA A 75 3.69 28.88 -20.04
C ALA A 75 4.69 27.77 -19.73
N ASP A 76 5.69 28.13 -18.94
CA ASP A 76 6.52 27.17 -18.24
C ASP A 76 5.61 26.27 -17.38
N PRO A 77 5.80 24.93 -17.38
CA PRO A 77 4.95 24.01 -16.62
C PRO A 77 4.88 24.32 -15.12
N ASP A 78 5.85 25.06 -14.57
CA ASP A 78 5.83 25.48 -13.18
C ASP A 78 4.87 26.66 -12.90
N VAL A 79 4.30 27.31 -13.92
CA VAL A 79 3.38 28.46 -13.76
C VAL A 79 1.97 27.95 -13.51
N LEU A 80 1.47 28.23 -12.30
CA LEU A 80 0.18 27.72 -11.83
C LEU A 80 -1.00 28.63 -12.16
N ALA A 81 -0.93 29.89 -11.75
CA ALA A 81 -2.09 30.79 -11.76
C ALA A 81 -1.72 32.25 -11.98
N PHE A 82 -2.66 33.00 -12.56
CA PHE A 82 -2.59 34.46 -12.70
C PHE A 82 -2.82 35.15 -11.36
N VAL A 83 -2.05 36.21 -11.12
CA VAL A 83 -2.25 37.11 -9.99
C VAL A 83 -2.81 38.43 -10.50
N ALA A 84 -3.87 38.90 -9.84
CA ALA A 84 -4.52 40.17 -10.12
C ALA A 84 -4.94 40.83 -8.81
N THR A 85 -5.55 42.00 -8.88
CA THR A 85 -6.21 42.57 -7.71
C THR A 85 -7.71 42.30 -7.70
N TYR A 86 -8.31 42.32 -6.49
CA TYR A 86 -9.75 42.14 -6.30
C TYR A 86 -10.34 43.06 -5.24
N ALA A 87 -11.56 43.55 -5.47
CA ALA A 87 -12.26 44.45 -4.56
C ALA A 87 -12.53 43.87 -3.15
N LYS A 88 -12.62 42.54 -2.99
CA LYS A 88 -12.78 41.90 -1.67
C LYS A 88 -11.45 41.34 -1.17
N ASN A 89 -11.31 41.32 0.15
CA ASN A 89 -10.11 40.88 0.86
C ASN A 89 -9.83 39.36 0.74
N ASP A 90 -10.83 38.55 0.39
CA ASP A 90 -10.69 37.15 0.00
C ASP A 90 -11.83 36.75 -0.96
N ARG A 91 -11.57 35.87 -1.93
CA ARG A 91 -12.53 35.49 -2.98
C ARG A 91 -13.25 34.18 -2.68
N ALA A 92 -12.49 33.17 -2.24
CA ALA A 92 -12.87 31.88 -1.68
C ALA A 92 -11.57 31.07 -1.45
N ASP A 93 -11.55 30.23 -0.43
CA ASP A 93 -10.46 29.29 -0.13
C ASP A 93 -9.06 29.89 0.11
N GLY A 94 -8.94 31.18 0.40
CA GLY A 94 -7.66 31.82 0.78
C GLY A 94 -6.87 32.45 -0.36
N SER A 95 -7.47 32.64 -1.53
CA SER A 95 -6.78 33.21 -2.70
C SER A 95 -6.25 34.63 -2.51
N GLY A 96 -6.81 35.42 -1.59
CA GLY A 96 -6.34 36.76 -1.23
C GLY A 96 -5.35 36.81 -0.06
N SER A 97 -4.99 35.65 0.49
CA SER A 97 -4.13 35.52 1.67
C SER A 97 -2.76 34.97 1.28
N TRP A 98 -1.70 35.57 1.82
CA TRP A 98 -0.32 35.27 1.49
C TRP A 98 0.50 35.04 2.75
N GLN A 99 1.15 33.89 2.87
CA GLN A 99 2.12 33.64 3.92
C GLN A 99 3.48 34.24 3.57
N ILE A 100 4.06 34.95 4.52
CA ILE A 100 5.41 35.51 4.40
C ILE A 100 6.44 34.48 4.84
N LEU A 101 7.45 34.25 4.01
CA LEU A 101 8.54 33.32 4.31
C LEU A 101 9.88 34.02 4.05
N SER A 102 10.89 33.81 4.90
CA SER A 102 12.24 34.31 4.60
C SER A 102 12.80 33.62 3.35
N ALA A 103 13.30 34.41 2.40
CA ALA A 103 13.80 33.91 1.12
C ALA A 103 15.22 33.36 1.20
N ASP A 104 16.04 33.90 2.09
CA ASP A 104 17.44 33.52 2.31
C ASP A 104 17.65 32.67 3.57
N GLY A 105 16.58 32.45 4.34
CA GLY A 105 16.65 31.76 5.64
C GLY A 105 17.32 32.59 6.73
N ALA A 106 17.57 33.89 6.50
CA ALA A 106 18.18 34.77 7.49
C ALA A 106 17.25 35.01 8.70
N LYS A 107 15.94 34.82 8.53
CA LYS A 107 14.96 34.90 9.61
C LYS A 107 14.13 33.62 9.74
N GLN A 108 13.94 33.17 10.97
CA GLN A 108 13.11 32.05 11.36
C GLN A 108 11.64 32.46 11.50
N ILE A 109 10.74 31.49 11.45
CA ILE A 109 9.31 31.70 11.71
C ILE A 109 9.13 32.30 13.11
N GLY A 110 8.33 33.34 13.21
CA GLY A 110 8.07 34.10 14.44
C GLY A 110 8.95 35.34 14.63
N GLU A 111 10.03 35.51 13.85
CA GLU A 111 10.83 36.73 13.90
C GLU A 111 10.13 37.90 13.17
N ARG A 112 10.34 39.13 13.63
CA ARG A 112 9.70 40.32 13.06
C ARG A 112 10.21 40.62 11.65
N LEU A 113 9.27 40.89 10.74
CA LEU A 113 9.56 41.38 9.40
C LEU A 113 9.96 42.86 9.45
N ALA A 114 10.97 43.24 8.69
CA ALA A 114 11.47 44.60 8.58
C ALA A 114 11.65 45.04 7.12
N PHE A 115 11.66 46.35 6.86
CA PHE A 115 12.06 46.89 5.56
C PHE A 115 13.51 46.47 5.24
N GLY A 116 13.75 46.07 4.00
CA GLY A 116 15.01 45.50 3.52
C GLY A 116 15.07 43.96 3.56
N ASP A 117 14.14 43.31 4.25
CA ASP A 117 14.07 41.85 4.27
C ASP A 117 13.70 41.27 2.89
N ARG A 118 14.27 40.11 2.59
CA ARG A 118 13.96 39.32 1.40
C ARG A 118 12.98 38.21 1.75
N ILE A 119 11.84 38.20 1.09
CA ILE A 119 10.73 37.29 1.36
C ILE A 119 10.28 36.51 0.12
N HIS A 120 9.65 35.37 0.37
CA HIS A 120 8.72 34.74 -0.55
C HIS A 120 7.30 34.98 -0.05
N LEU A 121 6.36 35.15 -0.98
CA LEU A 121 4.93 35.24 -0.69
C LEU A 121 4.27 33.98 -1.23
N LEU A 122 3.79 33.13 -0.33
CA LEU A 122 3.14 31.87 -0.68
C LEU A 122 1.63 32.02 -0.53
N ASN A 123 0.89 31.83 -1.61
CA ASN A 123 -0.56 32.02 -1.58
C ASN A 123 -1.25 30.87 -0.83
N MET A 124 -2.32 31.16 -0.10
CA MET A 124 -3.03 30.16 0.73
C MET A 124 -4.17 29.43 -0.01
N GLY A 125 -4.37 29.68 -1.30
CA GLY A 125 -5.37 29.00 -2.13
C GLY A 125 -5.00 27.53 -2.43
N PRO A 126 -6.00 26.65 -2.66
CA PRO A 126 -5.82 25.19 -2.76
C PRO A 126 -5.01 24.68 -3.97
N THR A 127 -4.66 25.57 -4.90
CA THR A 127 -3.88 25.29 -6.12
C THR A 127 -2.81 26.36 -6.34
N ALA A 128 -2.40 27.02 -5.26
CA ALA A 128 -1.67 28.27 -5.33
C ALA A 128 -0.21 28.08 -4.93
N GLY A 129 0.68 28.70 -5.69
CA GLY A 129 2.12 28.63 -5.46
C GLY A 129 2.73 29.89 -4.86
N TYR A 130 4.03 30.05 -5.07
CA TYR A 130 4.81 31.23 -4.70
C TYR A 130 4.61 32.36 -5.69
N LEU A 131 4.42 33.60 -5.21
CA LEU A 131 4.40 34.79 -6.05
C LEU A 131 5.73 34.93 -6.80
N ASP A 132 5.65 34.95 -8.12
CA ASP A 132 6.80 34.85 -9.03
C ASP A 132 6.58 35.74 -10.26
N SER A 133 7.66 36.05 -10.98
CA SER A 133 7.65 36.97 -12.13
C SER A 133 8.22 36.30 -13.38
N PHE A 134 7.59 36.50 -14.55
CA PHE A 134 7.97 35.84 -15.80
C PHE A 134 8.01 36.79 -17.01
N GLU A 135 9.05 36.66 -17.85
CA GLU A 135 9.38 37.58 -18.96
C GLU A 135 8.63 37.35 -20.29
N TRP A 136 7.81 36.30 -20.43
CA TRP A 136 7.21 35.95 -21.73
C TRP A 136 5.86 36.62 -22.03
N VAL A 137 5.42 37.52 -21.15
CA VAL A 137 4.09 38.14 -21.25
C VAL A 137 3.98 39.08 -22.45
N ASP A 138 5.08 39.69 -22.89
CA ASP A 138 5.13 40.53 -24.10
C ASP A 138 4.87 39.74 -25.40
N ARG A 139 5.05 38.41 -25.38
CA ARG A 139 4.79 37.52 -26.52
C ARG A 139 3.31 37.16 -26.67
N LEU A 140 2.52 37.36 -25.64
CA LEU A 140 1.10 37.04 -25.65
C LEU A 140 0.31 38.18 -26.29
N GLU A 141 -0.40 37.88 -27.38
CA GLU A 141 -1.21 38.86 -28.11
C GLU A 141 -2.09 39.76 -27.22
N PRO A 142 -2.81 39.24 -26.19
CA PRO A 142 -3.66 40.06 -25.34
C PRO A 142 -2.91 41.10 -24.49
N PHE A 143 -1.59 40.96 -24.37
CA PHE A 143 -0.76 41.80 -23.50
C PHE A 143 0.10 42.81 -24.27
N LYS A 144 0.13 42.74 -25.61
CA LYS A 144 0.94 43.63 -26.46
C LYS A 144 0.60 45.11 -26.32
N GLU A 145 -0.63 45.43 -25.95
CA GLU A 145 -1.11 46.81 -25.75
C GLU A 145 -0.80 47.35 -24.35
N TYR A 146 -0.29 46.51 -23.44
CA TYR A 146 0.05 46.90 -22.08
C TYR A 146 1.56 47.15 -21.96
N PRO A 147 2.00 48.11 -21.13
CA PRO A 147 3.42 48.40 -20.91
C PRO A 147 4.15 47.31 -20.09
N MET A 148 3.57 46.11 -19.98
CA MET A 148 4.05 45.02 -19.12
C MET A 148 5.12 44.22 -19.85
N GLN A 149 6.36 44.30 -19.37
CA GLN A 149 7.45 43.44 -19.85
C GLN A 149 7.52 42.13 -19.06
N ILE A 150 7.12 42.15 -17.79
CA ILE A 150 7.19 40.98 -16.89
C ILE A 150 5.88 40.86 -16.11
N GLY A 151 5.18 39.74 -16.31
CA GLY A 151 3.93 39.46 -15.59
C GLY A 151 4.16 38.71 -14.29
N VAL A 152 3.15 38.75 -13.41
CA VAL A 152 3.21 38.16 -12.06
C VAL A 152 2.23 36.99 -11.95
N PHE A 153 2.74 35.88 -11.45
CA PHE A 153 2.06 34.59 -11.41
C PHE A 153 2.36 33.88 -10.08
N THR A 154 1.76 32.70 -9.87
CA THR A 154 2.24 31.77 -8.85
C THR A 154 2.94 30.55 -9.42
N SER A 155 3.94 29.98 -8.73
CA SER A 155 4.68 28.77 -9.14
C SER A 155 4.75 27.66 -8.08
N GLU A 156 4.76 26.38 -8.49
CA GLU A 156 4.69 25.21 -7.58
C GLU A 156 5.86 25.10 -6.59
N ALA A 157 7.06 25.46 -7.04
CA ALA A 157 8.27 25.30 -6.25
C ALA A 157 8.87 26.65 -5.88
N ARG A 158 9.48 26.72 -4.68
CA ARG A 158 10.58 27.67 -4.48
C ARG A 158 11.63 27.28 -5.50
N ARG A 159 11.72 28.00 -6.61
CA ARG A 159 12.83 27.85 -7.55
C ARG A 159 14.08 28.24 -6.78
N GLY A 160 14.73 27.27 -6.12
CA GLY A 160 15.66 27.46 -5.00
C GLY A 160 16.96 28.20 -5.31
N ARG A 161 17.05 28.85 -6.47
CA ARG A 161 18.08 29.80 -6.89
C ARG A 161 17.57 30.88 -7.86
N SER A 162 16.30 30.84 -8.28
CA SER A 162 15.74 31.87 -9.16
C SER A 162 15.36 33.07 -8.32
N ILE A 163 15.96 34.20 -8.64
CA ILE A 163 15.67 35.50 -8.04
C ILE A 163 14.26 36.04 -8.39
N SER A 164 13.54 35.38 -9.32
CA SER A 164 12.18 35.75 -9.76
C SER A 164 11.07 35.56 -8.71
N GLY A 165 11.22 34.59 -7.81
CA GLY A 165 10.28 34.37 -6.71
C GLY A 165 10.63 35.13 -5.43
N THR A 166 11.70 35.94 -5.44
CA THR A 166 12.20 36.67 -4.26
C THR A 166 11.79 38.12 -4.31
N TRP A 167 11.22 38.63 -3.21
CA TRP A 167 10.74 40.00 -3.09
C TRP A 167 11.43 40.69 -1.93
N THR A 168 12.02 41.85 -2.16
CA THR A 168 12.55 42.73 -1.10
C THR A 168 11.44 43.67 -0.66
N VAL A 169 11.15 43.71 0.64
CA VAL A 169 10.15 44.62 1.19
C VAL A 169 10.78 45.99 1.37
N THR A 170 10.32 46.99 0.60
CA THR A 170 10.86 48.36 0.61
C THR A 170 9.79 49.37 1.04
N GLY A 171 10.17 50.60 1.37
CA GLY A 171 9.26 51.61 1.90
C GLY A 171 9.99 52.62 2.78
N GLU A 172 9.95 52.43 4.09
CA GLU A 172 10.65 53.27 5.07
C GLU A 172 12.16 52.94 5.19
N GLU A 173 12.81 53.42 6.25
CA GLU A 173 14.22 53.14 6.54
C GLU A 173 14.45 51.64 6.79
N ALA A 174 15.43 51.06 6.08
CA ALA A 174 15.78 49.65 6.20
C ALA A 174 16.08 49.26 7.66
N GLY A 175 15.54 48.11 8.08
CA GLY A 175 15.61 47.62 9.46
C GLY A 175 14.42 48.00 10.33
N THR A 176 13.56 48.93 9.91
CA THR A 176 12.33 49.28 10.64
C THR A 176 11.31 48.14 10.54
N PHE A 177 10.75 47.70 11.67
CA PHE A 177 9.76 46.62 11.70
C PHE A 177 8.43 47.05 11.08
N ILE A 178 7.84 46.12 10.34
CA ILE A 178 6.58 46.32 9.62
C ILE A 178 5.43 45.88 10.52
N ALA A 179 4.40 46.73 10.63
CA ALA A 179 3.16 46.45 11.33
C ALA A 179 1.97 46.37 10.36
N ALA A 180 0.89 45.72 10.80
CA ALA A 180 -0.39 45.76 10.09
C ALA A 180 -0.87 47.22 9.95
N GLY A 181 -1.23 47.62 8.74
CA GLY A 181 -1.58 48.98 8.35
C GLY A 181 -0.46 49.74 7.63
N ASP A 182 0.79 49.28 7.75
CA ASP A 182 1.93 49.94 7.11
C ASP A 182 1.85 49.81 5.57
N ARG A 183 2.40 50.83 4.89
CA ARG A 183 2.57 50.83 3.44
C ARG A 183 3.93 50.28 3.08
N ILE A 184 3.94 49.28 2.22
CA ILE A 184 5.13 48.64 1.68
C ILE A 184 5.18 48.79 0.17
N GLU A 185 6.36 48.59 -0.39
CA GLU A 185 6.60 48.32 -1.79
C GLU A 185 7.27 46.94 -1.88
N LEU A 186 7.02 46.19 -2.96
CA LEU A 186 7.62 44.88 -3.17
C LEU A 186 8.51 44.96 -4.41
N GLU A 187 9.83 44.89 -4.23
CA GLU A 187 10.81 44.90 -5.32
C GLU A 187 11.24 43.47 -5.63
N ASN A 188 11.02 43.02 -6.86
CA ASN A 188 11.38 41.68 -7.30
C ASN A 188 12.90 41.57 -7.51
N GLY A 189 13.50 40.48 -7.06
CA GLY A 189 14.93 40.21 -7.19
C GLY A 189 15.39 39.97 -8.64
N TYR A 190 14.47 39.74 -9.57
CA TYR A 190 14.78 39.48 -10.97
C TYR A 190 15.27 40.74 -11.70
N PRO A 191 16.35 40.67 -12.50
CA PRO A 191 16.95 41.85 -13.12
C PRO A 191 15.97 42.51 -14.09
N GLY A 192 15.69 43.80 -13.88
CA GLY A 192 14.75 44.56 -14.71
C GLY A 192 13.28 44.45 -14.32
N ALA A 193 12.91 43.54 -13.40
CA ALA A 193 11.54 43.44 -12.90
C ALA A 193 11.15 44.64 -12.02
N GLY A 194 12.01 45.11 -11.12
CA GLY A 194 11.70 46.29 -10.30
C GLY A 194 10.50 46.05 -9.36
N LYS A 195 9.64 47.07 -9.17
CA LYS A 195 8.56 47.03 -8.17
C LYS A 195 7.28 46.35 -8.70
N LEU A 196 6.50 45.79 -7.78
CA LEU A 196 5.16 45.27 -8.02
C LEU A 196 4.15 46.40 -8.15
N TYR A 197 3.46 46.50 -9.28
CA TYR A 197 2.42 47.49 -9.55
C TYR A 197 1.06 46.85 -9.75
N ALA A 198 0.00 47.56 -9.35
CA ALA A 198 -1.36 47.31 -9.85
C ALA A 198 -1.73 48.36 -10.89
N TYR A 199 -2.25 47.94 -12.06
CA TYR A 199 -2.48 48.82 -13.20
C TYR A 199 -3.66 48.39 -14.08
N GLY A 200 -4.37 49.39 -14.61
CA GLY A 200 -5.41 49.25 -15.63
C GLY A 200 -6.66 48.52 -15.15
N ASP A 201 -7.85 49.00 -15.48
CA ASP A 201 -9.06 48.19 -15.28
C ASP A 201 -9.14 47.10 -16.36
N VAL A 202 -9.15 45.84 -15.94
CA VAL A 202 -9.22 44.67 -16.84
C VAL A 202 -10.60 44.04 -16.85
N THR A 203 -11.57 44.71 -16.26
CA THR A 203 -12.97 44.29 -16.29
C THR A 203 -13.44 44.22 -17.74
N GLY A 204 -13.78 43.02 -18.21
CA GLY A 204 -14.17 42.77 -19.60
C GLY A 204 -13.03 42.41 -20.56
N HIS A 205 -11.78 42.29 -20.08
CA HIS A 205 -10.67 41.83 -20.91
C HIS A 205 -10.95 40.41 -21.46
N PRO A 206 -10.60 40.08 -22.72
CA PRO A 206 -10.93 38.79 -23.35
C PRO A 206 -10.43 37.55 -22.61
N LEU A 207 -9.33 37.69 -21.86
CA LEU A 207 -8.80 36.62 -21.01
C LEU A 207 -9.63 36.36 -19.74
N PHE A 208 -10.53 37.27 -19.37
CA PHE A 208 -11.21 37.28 -18.07
C PHE A 208 -12.74 37.37 -18.18
N THR A 209 -13.29 36.88 -19.29
CA THR A 209 -14.71 36.98 -19.69
C THR A 209 -15.70 36.23 -18.81
N THR A 210 -15.25 35.54 -17.76
CA THR A 210 -16.15 34.92 -16.78
C THR A 210 -16.89 35.99 -15.97
N ARG A 211 -18.20 35.80 -15.76
CA ARG A 211 -19.10 36.70 -15.01
C ARG A 211 -18.47 37.06 -13.67
N TYR A 212 -18.04 38.31 -13.52
CA TYR A 212 -17.42 38.82 -12.32
C TYR A 212 -17.96 40.18 -11.98
N GLU A 213 -18.21 40.42 -10.71
CA GLU A 213 -18.69 41.69 -10.18
C GLU A 213 -17.54 42.37 -9.42
N GLY A 214 -16.98 43.44 -9.99
CA GLY A 214 -15.98 44.29 -9.35
C GLY A 214 -14.76 44.63 -10.22
N PHE A 215 -14.09 45.71 -9.87
CA PHE A 215 -12.87 46.18 -10.53
C PHE A 215 -11.73 45.17 -10.39
N ARG A 216 -11.01 44.93 -11.48
CA ARG A 216 -9.81 44.10 -11.52
C ARG A 216 -8.67 44.93 -12.07
N ARG A 217 -7.51 44.90 -11.43
CA ARG A 217 -6.28 45.44 -12.02
C ARG A 217 -5.27 44.35 -12.30
N PHE A 218 -4.53 44.49 -13.39
CA PHE A 218 -3.36 43.64 -13.64
C PHE A 218 -2.29 43.92 -12.59
N VAL A 219 -1.59 42.87 -12.21
CA VAL A 219 -0.41 42.97 -11.36
C VAL A 219 0.82 42.60 -12.19
N PHE A 220 1.81 43.48 -12.20
CA PHE A 220 3.04 43.29 -12.98
C PHE A 220 4.25 43.87 -12.28
N THR A 221 5.43 43.54 -12.80
CA THR A 221 6.70 44.14 -12.40
C THR A 221 7.30 44.90 -13.59
N GLY A 222 7.78 46.12 -13.39
CA GLY A 222 8.57 46.82 -14.40
C GLY A 222 9.14 48.16 -13.94
N PRO A 223 9.95 48.82 -14.79
CA PRO A 223 10.25 50.24 -14.61
C PRO A 223 8.93 51.02 -14.58
N LYS A 224 8.85 52.05 -13.72
CA LYS A 224 7.66 52.90 -13.59
C LYS A 224 7.16 53.25 -15.00
N PRO A 225 5.90 52.93 -15.37
CA PRO A 225 5.38 53.21 -16.69
C PRO A 225 5.70 54.66 -17.05
N GLY A 226 6.39 54.87 -18.16
CA GLY A 226 6.75 56.22 -18.62
C GLY A 226 5.47 57.05 -18.64
N ALA A 227 5.50 58.23 -18.01
CA ALA A 227 4.35 59.06 -17.65
C ALA A 227 3.55 59.67 -18.82
N LYS A 228 3.43 58.95 -19.95
CA LYS A 228 2.70 59.38 -21.16
C LYS A 228 1.23 58.94 -21.17
N ILE A 229 0.65 58.62 -20.02
CA ILE A 229 -0.77 58.26 -19.92
C ILE A 229 -1.46 59.42 -19.21
N ASP A 230 -2.14 60.26 -20.00
CA ASP A 230 -2.89 61.43 -19.52
C ASP A 230 -4.21 61.04 -18.80
N ASP A 231 -4.47 59.74 -18.64
CA ASP A 231 -5.66 59.21 -17.97
C ASP A 231 -5.42 59.00 -16.47
N ALA A 232 -6.04 59.86 -15.64
CA ALA A 232 -5.95 59.80 -14.18
C ALA A 232 -6.43 58.46 -13.56
N ASP A 233 -7.19 57.67 -14.31
CA ASP A 233 -7.71 56.37 -13.87
C ASP A 233 -6.68 55.22 -14.03
N GLN A 234 -5.61 55.44 -14.80
CA GLN A 234 -4.56 54.45 -15.08
C GLN A 234 -3.29 54.65 -14.22
N ILE A 235 -3.38 55.37 -13.10
CA ILE A 235 -2.24 55.57 -12.20
C ILE A 235 -1.83 54.22 -11.59
N ALA A 236 -0.65 53.74 -11.99
CA ALA A 236 0.02 52.61 -11.36
C ALA A 236 0.50 53.00 -9.96
N SER A 237 0.19 52.20 -8.94
CA SER A 237 0.73 52.37 -7.59
C SER A 237 1.68 51.23 -7.23
N PRO A 238 2.92 51.52 -6.81
CA PRO A 238 3.81 50.52 -6.21
C PRO A 238 3.54 50.30 -4.72
N ASN A 239 2.71 51.15 -4.11
CA ASN A 239 2.40 51.10 -2.68
C ASN A 239 1.31 50.06 -2.41
N TRP A 240 1.54 49.26 -1.39
CA TRP A 240 0.62 48.24 -0.90
C TRP A 240 0.45 48.36 0.62
N THR A 241 -0.77 48.34 1.13
CA THR A 241 -1.03 48.27 2.56
C THR A 241 -1.09 46.81 3.00
N VAL A 242 -0.31 46.46 4.03
CA VAL A 242 -0.29 45.09 4.58
C VAL A 242 -1.23 45.01 5.76
N THR A 243 -2.10 44.01 5.80
CA THR A 243 -2.92 43.69 6.98
C THR A 243 -2.75 42.24 7.35
N LEU A 244 -2.81 41.88 8.64
CA LEU A 244 -2.89 40.48 9.05
C LEU A 244 -4.20 39.87 8.51
N ALA A 245 -4.14 38.65 7.98
CA ALA A 245 -5.35 37.93 7.59
C ALA A 245 -6.00 37.35 8.85
N ASP A 246 -7.27 37.67 9.11
CA ASP A 246 -8.04 37.31 10.33
C ASP A 246 -8.32 35.81 10.55
N ARG A 247 -7.46 34.89 10.10
CA ARG A 247 -7.68 33.47 10.36
C ARG A 247 -7.21 33.12 11.77
N SER A 248 -8.13 33.17 12.72
CA SER A 248 -8.07 32.44 14.00
C SER A 248 -8.23 30.92 13.81
N LEU A 249 -7.63 30.37 12.75
CA LEU A 249 -7.66 28.96 12.45
C LEU A 249 -6.38 28.32 12.98
N HIS A 250 -6.52 27.46 13.99
CA HIS A 250 -5.40 26.74 14.58
C HIS A 250 -5.44 25.30 14.09
N LEU A 251 -4.39 24.90 13.40
CA LEU A 251 -4.14 23.50 13.05
C LEU A 251 -3.21 22.92 14.09
N TYR A 252 -3.61 21.81 14.69
CA TYR A 252 -2.83 21.09 15.70
C TYR A 252 -2.39 19.77 15.10
N ASP A 253 -1.08 19.52 15.15
CA ASP A 253 -0.49 18.23 14.83
C ASP A 253 -0.64 17.32 16.05
N ILE A 254 -1.38 16.21 15.90
CA ILE A 254 -1.88 15.40 17.01
C ILE A 254 -1.11 14.09 17.15
N TYR A 255 -0.68 13.83 18.38
CA TYR A 255 -0.02 12.60 18.80
C TYR A 255 -0.78 11.95 19.95
N HIS A 256 -0.94 10.63 19.90
CA HIS A 256 -1.48 9.86 21.03
C HIS A 256 -0.36 9.29 21.88
N GLN A 257 -0.53 9.35 23.20
CA GLN A 257 0.35 8.71 24.16
C GLN A 257 -0.35 7.48 24.73
N ILE A 258 0.22 6.29 24.52
CA ILE A 258 -0.23 5.06 25.18
C ILE A 258 0.66 4.85 26.39
N SER A 259 0.24 5.33 27.56
CA SER A 259 0.86 4.90 28.81
C SER A 259 0.23 3.59 29.27
N SER A 260 0.98 2.49 29.24
CA SER A 260 0.64 1.34 30.09
C SER A 260 0.93 1.73 31.56
N PRO A 261 0.15 1.23 32.54
CA PRO A 261 0.48 1.45 33.95
C PRO A 261 1.89 0.90 34.25
N GLY A 262 2.86 1.80 34.44
CA GLY A 262 4.27 1.46 34.74
C GLY A 262 5.26 1.51 33.58
N GLY A 263 4.87 1.91 32.37
CA GLY A 263 5.77 2.14 31.24
C GLY A 263 6.41 3.54 31.23
N ASP A 264 7.62 3.67 30.68
CA ASP A 264 8.29 4.96 30.49
C ASP A 264 7.50 5.84 29.49
N PRO A 265 6.95 6.99 29.92
CA PRO A 265 6.05 7.81 29.12
C PRO A 265 6.67 8.37 27.83
N GLU A 266 8.00 8.33 27.64
CA GLU A 266 8.64 8.90 26.44
C GLU A 266 8.64 7.99 25.20
N THR A 267 8.31 6.69 25.31
CA THR A 267 8.77 5.70 24.29
C THR A 267 7.75 5.24 23.24
N ALA A 268 6.50 5.73 23.24
CA ALA A 268 5.55 5.43 22.15
C ALA A 268 4.56 6.58 21.88
N ARG A 269 5.02 7.56 21.09
CA ARG A 269 4.14 8.57 20.47
C ARG A 269 3.79 8.10 19.06
N TYR A 270 2.50 8.06 18.74
CA TYR A 270 2.05 7.81 17.37
C TYR A 270 1.51 9.11 16.79
N ASP A 271 2.10 9.56 15.69
CA ASP A 271 1.52 10.59 14.84
C ASP A 271 0.20 10.08 14.29
N ARG A 272 -0.87 10.86 14.48
CA ARG A 272 -2.20 10.50 13.98
C ARG A 272 -2.84 11.60 13.16
N GLY A 273 -2.14 12.63 12.71
CA GLY A 273 -2.69 13.65 11.80
C GLY A 273 -3.21 14.92 12.48
N PHE A 274 -4.05 15.70 11.78
CA PHE A 274 -4.32 17.09 12.15
C PHE A 274 -5.73 17.36 12.65
N PHE A 275 -5.83 18.21 13.67
CA PHE A 275 -7.10 18.83 14.08
C PHE A 275 -7.15 20.26 13.54
N LYS A 276 -8.31 20.65 13.00
CA LYS A 276 -8.61 22.05 12.66
C LYS A 276 -9.57 22.59 13.72
N ILE A 277 -9.10 23.49 14.57
CA ILE A 277 -9.89 24.09 15.66
C ILE A 277 -9.80 25.62 15.53
N GLY A 278 -10.95 26.29 15.50
CA GLY A 278 -11.04 27.75 15.40
C GLY A 278 -12.03 28.24 14.35
N PHE A 279 -12.22 29.55 14.25
CA PHE A 279 -13.20 30.16 13.35
C PHE A 279 -12.50 30.90 12.20
N ASP A 280 -13.11 30.86 11.01
CA ASP A 280 -12.58 31.51 9.81
C ASP A 280 -12.82 33.04 9.80
N ASP A 281 -13.75 33.55 10.63
CA ASP A 281 -14.25 34.93 10.63
C ASP A 281 -14.31 35.62 12.01
N GLY A 282 -13.59 35.10 13.01
CA GLY A 282 -13.62 35.63 14.39
C GLY A 282 -12.47 36.57 14.74
N PRO A 283 -12.66 37.54 15.68
CA PRO A 283 -11.54 38.24 16.31
C PRO A 283 -10.58 37.22 16.95
N GLU A 284 -9.30 37.61 17.09
CA GLU A 284 -8.10 36.86 17.53
C GLU A 284 -8.18 36.11 18.89
N MET A 285 -9.35 35.64 19.30
CA MET A 285 -9.55 34.96 20.57
C MET A 285 -9.11 33.51 20.44
N GLN A 286 -7.90 33.23 20.92
CA GLN A 286 -7.33 31.89 20.99
C GLN A 286 -8.21 30.98 21.86
N ILE A 287 -8.51 29.78 21.37
CA ILE A 287 -9.16 28.76 22.19
C ILE A 287 -8.12 28.19 23.16
N VAL A 288 -8.43 28.19 24.46
CA VAL A 288 -7.56 27.72 25.54
C VAL A 288 -8.05 26.42 26.18
N ALA A 289 -9.32 26.05 25.99
CA ALA A 289 -9.85 24.76 26.43
C ALA A 289 -11.09 24.33 25.64
N LEU A 290 -11.28 23.02 25.51
CA LEU A 290 -12.47 22.35 25.00
C LEU A 290 -12.85 21.21 25.94
N ASP A 291 -14.14 21.07 26.21
CA ASP A 291 -14.70 19.92 26.93
C ASP A 291 -16.02 19.53 26.26
N LEU A 292 -15.96 18.54 25.38
CA LEU A 292 -17.05 18.10 24.50
C LEU A 292 -17.32 16.61 24.67
N SER A 293 -18.59 16.23 24.63
CA SER A 293 -19.04 14.83 24.68
C SER A 293 -20.21 14.58 23.74
N SER A 294 -20.39 13.33 23.31
CA SER A 294 -21.48 12.91 22.44
C SER A 294 -22.28 11.79 23.07
N SER A 295 -23.60 11.89 23.02
CA SER A 295 -24.55 10.84 23.40
C SER A 295 -25.08 10.03 22.20
N ASP A 296 -24.69 10.40 20.99
CA ASP A 296 -25.20 9.90 19.71
C ASP A 296 -24.07 9.36 18.80
N GLN A 297 -23.07 8.73 19.41
CA GLN A 297 -21.95 8.08 18.72
C GLN A 297 -21.17 9.03 17.77
N GLY A 298 -20.97 10.26 18.21
CA GLY A 298 -20.21 11.29 17.51
C GLY A 298 -20.97 12.01 16.41
N GLU A 299 -22.29 11.82 16.25
CA GLU A 299 -23.09 12.67 15.35
C GLU A 299 -23.14 14.12 15.85
N THR A 300 -23.26 14.31 17.16
CA THR A 300 -23.27 15.63 17.81
C THR A 300 -22.35 15.60 19.04
N LEU A 301 -21.36 16.50 19.06
CA LEU A 301 -20.56 16.79 20.24
C LEU A 301 -21.11 18.06 20.90
N SER A 302 -21.43 17.99 22.19
CA SER A 302 -21.93 19.11 22.99
C SER A 302 -21.06 19.30 24.23
N GLY A 303 -20.86 20.55 24.63
CA GLY A 303 -20.11 20.87 25.84
C GLY A 303 -19.71 22.33 25.91
N THR A 304 -18.46 22.61 26.28
CA THR A 304 -17.96 23.98 26.44
C THR A 304 -16.66 24.24 25.69
N VAL A 305 -16.46 25.51 25.33
CA VAL A 305 -15.20 26.06 24.84
C VAL A 305 -14.81 27.24 25.73
N ARG A 306 -13.52 27.43 25.96
CA ARG A 306 -12.99 28.62 26.63
C ARG A 306 -12.04 29.35 25.70
N PHE A 307 -12.26 30.64 25.54
CA PHE A 307 -11.37 31.53 24.82
C PHE A 307 -10.46 32.28 25.79
N GLU A 308 -9.27 32.68 25.34
CA GLU A 308 -8.36 33.50 26.13
C GLU A 308 -9.04 34.80 26.59
N GLY A 309 -8.91 35.12 27.87
CA GLY A 309 -9.56 36.29 28.49
C GLY A 309 -11.08 36.18 28.68
N ARG A 310 -11.72 35.05 28.32
CA ARG A 310 -13.17 34.83 28.48
C ARG A 310 -13.50 33.63 29.37
N GLY A 311 -14.75 33.59 29.82
CA GLY A 311 -15.30 32.44 30.53
C GLY A 311 -15.61 31.27 29.59
N GLU A 312 -16.10 30.17 30.16
CA GLU A 312 -16.62 29.04 29.38
C GLU A 312 -17.92 29.41 28.66
N GLU A 313 -18.01 29.01 27.40
CA GLU A 313 -19.16 29.21 26.53
C GLU A 313 -19.66 27.85 26.01
N PRO A 314 -20.99 27.62 25.99
CA PRO A 314 -21.57 26.46 25.35
C PRO A 314 -21.16 26.34 23.87
N LEU A 315 -20.73 25.13 23.48
CA LEU A 315 -20.38 24.76 22.11
C LEU A 315 -21.10 23.49 21.70
N ILE A 316 -21.61 23.49 20.47
CA ILE A 316 -22.15 22.30 19.80
C ILE A 316 -21.43 22.13 18.47
N ALA A 317 -20.98 20.92 18.18
CA ALA A 317 -20.34 20.54 16.93
C ALA A 317 -21.14 19.39 16.31
N LYS A 318 -21.76 19.63 15.15
CA LYS A 318 -22.54 18.60 14.43
C LYS A 318 -21.69 18.00 13.32
N HIS A 319 -21.58 16.68 13.28
CA HIS A 319 -20.84 15.96 12.27
C HIS A 319 -21.41 16.26 10.87
N GLY A 320 -20.53 16.63 9.95
CA GLY A 320 -20.80 16.80 8.53
C GLY A 320 -20.33 15.57 7.76
N ASN A 321 -19.15 15.68 7.14
CA ASN A 321 -18.53 14.57 6.42
C ASN A 321 -17.22 14.16 7.10
N GLU A 322 -16.97 12.86 7.20
CA GLU A 322 -15.79 12.25 7.82
C GLU A 322 -15.51 12.68 9.26
N ASN A 323 -14.51 13.53 9.48
CA ASN A 323 -14.16 14.07 10.80
C ASN A 323 -14.43 15.59 10.87
N VAL A 324 -15.21 16.13 9.93
CA VAL A 324 -15.55 17.55 9.86
C VAL A 324 -16.85 17.82 10.62
N TYR A 325 -16.86 18.85 11.46
CA TYR A 325 -18.00 19.26 12.27
C TYR A 325 -18.35 20.72 12.04
N ASP A 326 -19.63 21.00 11.87
CA ASP A 326 -20.19 22.35 11.85
C ASP A 326 -20.34 22.87 13.28
N ILE A 327 -19.80 24.06 13.57
CA ILE A 327 -19.72 24.61 14.94
C ILE A 327 -20.77 25.68 15.22
N TYR A 328 -21.41 25.56 16.38
CA TYR A 328 -22.42 26.47 16.91
C TYR A 328 -21.97 26.95 18.30
N LEU A 329 -21.73 28.25 18.45
CA LEU A 329 -21.47 28.90 19.74
C LEU A 329 -22.72 29.64 20.21
N GLN A 330 -23.06 29.55 21.50
CA GLN A 330 -24.16 30.32 22.07
C GLN A 330 -23.85 30.94 23.43
N PRO A 331 -24.40 32.14 23.72
CA PRO A 331 -24.42 32.69 25.07
C PRO A 331 -25.20 31.76 26.01
N LYS A 332 -24.81 31.75 27.28
CA LYS A 332 -25.23 30.80 28.32
C LYS A 332 -26.74 30.62 28.57
N ASP A 333 -27.63 31.40 27.95
CA ASP A 333 -29.07 31.43 28.29
C ASP A 333 -30.02 31.51 27.07
N ILE A 334 -29.59 31.14 25.87
CA ILE A 334 -30.40 31.22 24.64
C ILE A 334 -30.56 29.80 24.03
N PRO A 335 -31.78 29.37 23.63
CA PRO A 335 -32.00 28.10 22.92
C PRO A 335 -31.28 28.03 21.58
N ILE A 336 -30.99 26.79 21.13
CA ILE A 336 -30.19 26.57 19.93
C ILE A 336 -30.90 27.04 18.66
N ASP A 337 -30.52 28.21 18.16
CA ASP A 337 -30.94 28.72 16.86
C ASP A 337 -30.01 28.19 15.75
N GLU A 338 -30.41 27.10 15.09
CA GLU A 338 -29.64 26.49 13.99
C GLU A 338 -29.47 27.42 12.78
N SER A 339 -30.26 28.49 12.69
CA SER A 339 -30.08 29.52 11.65
C SER A 339 -28.90 30.46 11.91
N LYS A 340 -28.32 30.41 13.12
CA LYS A 340 -27.14 31.18 13.54
C LYS A 340 -25.87 30.32 13.56
N LYS A 341 -25.63 29.58 12.47
CA LYS A 341 -24.35 28.93 12.22
C LYS A 341 -23.24 30.00 12.23
N ARG A 342 -22.21 29.84 13.07
CA ARG A 342 -20.95 30.59 12.88
C ARG A 342 -20.20 29.90 11.74
N ASN A 343 -19.53 30.65 10.87
CA ASN A 343 -18.88 30.11 9.67
C ASN A 343 -17.57 29.37 10.00
N GLY A 344 -17.62 28.36 10.88
CA GLY A 344 -16.47 27.53 11.23
C GLY A 344 -16.80 26.05 11.08
N GLN A 345 -16.03 25.36 10.24
CA GLN A 345 -15.93 23.90 10.25
C GLN A 345 -14.66 23.48 10.98
N TRP A 346 -14.80 22.62 11.99
CA TRP A 346 -13.67 22.02 12.68
C TRP A 346 -13.41 20.62 12.14
N GLN A 347 -12.17 20.17 12.19
CA GLN A 347 -11.83 18.78 11.98
C GLN A 347 -11.42 18.18 13.32
N LEU A 348 -12.27 17.29 13.87
CA LEU A 348 -12.09 16.68 15.18
C LEU A 348 -11.99 15.17 15.01
N GLY A 349 -10.81 14.62 15.30
CA GLY A 349 -10.51 13.22 15.05
C GLY A 349 -9.88 12.98 13.68
N VAL A 350 -9.27 11.80 13.55
CA VAL A 350 -8.38 11.45 12.43
C VAL A 350 -8.64 10.05 11.89
N ARG A 351 -9.52 9.29 12.52
CA ARG A 351 -9.81 7.92 12.14
C ARG A 351 -10.93 7.90 11.12
N LYS A 352 -10.80 7.06 10.10
CA LYS A 352 -11.86 6.85 9.11
C LYS A 352 -12.95 5.98 9.72
N HIS A 353 -14.22 6.36 9.54
CA HIS A 353 -15.40 5.61 10.01
C HIS A 353 -15.48 5.36 11.53
N GLN A 354 -14.68 6.08 12.33
CA GLN A 354 -14.71 5.99 13.79
C GLN A 354 -14.67 7.41 14.35
N ARG A 355 -15.84 7.94 14.74
CA ARG A 355 -15.99 9.33 15.16
C ARG A 355 -15.55 9.55 16.60
N VAL A 356 -15.29 10.82 16.93
CA VAL A 356 -15.00 11.27 18.28
C VAL A 356 -16.28 11.27 19.11
N THR A 357 -16.23 10.67 20.29
CA THR A 357 -17.34 10.64 21.25
C THR A 357 -17.08 11.51 22.48
N SER A 358 -15.82 11.84 22.76
CA SER A 358 -15.42 12.76 23.84
C SER A 358 -14.12 13.46 23.46
N LEU A 359 -14.00 14.75 23.79
CA LEU A 359 -12.78 15.54 23.61
C LEU A 359 -12.65 16.54 24.76
N ALA A 360 -11.70 16.32 25.67
CA ALA A 360 -11.42 17.19 26.79
C ALA A 360 -9.94 17.61 26.75
N VAL A 361 -9.66 18.82 26.26
CA VAL A 361 -8.30 19.30 25.99
C VAL A 361 -8.10 20.74 26.47
N SER A 362 -6.88 21.07 26.90
CA SER A 362 -6.41 22.42 27.20
C SER A 362 -5.31 22.81 26.21
N ILE A 363 -5.26 24.08 25.83
CA ILE A 363 -4.29 24.64 24.88
C ILE A 363 -3.49 25.72 25.62
N SER A 364 -2.17 25.56 25.69
CA SER A 364 -1.27 26.52 26.33
C SER A 364 -1.14 27.82 25.52
N ALA A 365 -0.59 28.87 26.14
CA ALA A 365 -0.27 30.12 25.44
C ALA A 365 0.70 29.91 24.27
N GLN A 366 1.57 28.90 24.37
CA GLN A 366 2.51 28.49 23.32
C GLN A 366 1.85 27.64 22.22
N GLY A 367 0.56 27.31 22.35
CA GLY A 367 -0.18 26.50 21.38
C GLY A 367 -0.03 24.99 21.58
N GLU A 368 0.38 24.53 22.75
CA GLU A 368 0.45 23.09 23.06
C GLU A 368 -0.93 22.60 23.51
N LEU A 369 -1.52 21.67 22.77
CA LEU A 369 -2.77 20.99 23.09
C LEU A 369 -2.47 19.74 23.93
N SER A 370 -3.18 19.54 25.04
CA SER A 370 -3.06 18.33 25.87
C SER A 370 -4.39 17.96 26.51
N GLY A 371 -4.66 16.66 26.64
CA GLY A 371 -5.87 16.17 27.31
C GLY A 371 -6.23 14.75 26.95
N THR A 372 -7.53 14.47 26.78
CA THR A 372 -8.05 13.15 26.40
C THR A 372 -9.05 13.22 25.25
N ILE A 373 -9.14 12.12 24.51
CA ILE A 373 -10.10 11.93 23.42
C ILE A 373 -10.62 10.49 23.43
N ALA A 374 -11.91 10.30 23.20
CA ALA A 374 -12.54 8.99 23.04
C ALA A 374 -13.15 8.87 21.64
N TYR A 375 -13.16 7.66 21.09
CA TYR A 375 -13.75 7.32 19.81
C TYR A 375 -14.92 6.34 20.00
N ILE A 376 -15.79 6.17 18.99
CA ILE A 376 -16.87 5.17 19.02
C ILE A 376 -16.30 3.80 19.41
N GLY A 377 -16.84 3.22 20.50
CA GLY A 377 -16.47 1.90 21.00
C GLY A 377 -15.14 1.84 21.75
N GLU A 378 -14.53 2.99 22.10
CA GLU A 378 -13.25 3.04 22.81
C GLU A 378 -13.32 3.87 24.09
N GLU A 379 -12.54 3.47 25.08
CA GLU A 379 -12.25 4.27 26.27
C GLU A 379 -11.41 5.52 25.91
N PRO A 380 -11.47 6.61 26.71
CA PRO A 380 -10.64 7.79 26.48
C PRO A 380 -9.14 7.46 26.46
N VAL A 381 -8.43 8.04 25.48
CA VAL A 381 -6.97 7.97 25.35
C VAL A 381 -6.35 9.35 25.50
N ILE A 382 -5.11 9.42 25.97
CA ILE A 382 -4.37 10.69 26.08
C ILE A 382 -4.06 11.22 24.68
N ILE A 383 -4.28 12.53 24.51
CA ILE A 383 -3.96 13.28 23.29
C ILE A 383 -3.04 14.44 23.65
N GLN A 384 -2.01 14.63 22.84
CA GLN A 384 -1.15 15.80 22.85
C GLN A 384 -1.10 16.36 21.42
N GLY A 385 -0.84 17.65 21.29
CA GLY A 385 -0.61 18.24 19.99
C GLY A 385 0.13 19.55 20.08
N LEU A 386 0.78 19.92 18.98
CA LEU A 386 1.45 21.21 18.85
C LEU A 386 0.74 22.02 17.79
N ARG A 387 0.48 23.31 18.07
CA ARG A 387 -0.06 24.24 17.08
C ARG A 387 0.94 24.35 15.94
N GLY A 388 0.61 23.73 14.81
CA GLY A 388 1.39 23.79 13.59
C GLY A 388 1.23 25.17 12.96
N VAL A 389 2.35 25.83 12.67
CA VAL A 389 2.34 26.90 11.66
C VAL A 389 2.14 26.21 10.32
N VAL A 390 0.94 26.31 9.79
CA VAL A 390 0.63 25.80 8.46
C VAL A 390 1.41 26.65 7.48
N THR A 391 2.51 26.11 6.99
CA THR A 391 3.04 26.58 5.72
C THR A 391 2.32 25.81 4.62
N PRO A 392 1.93 26.42 3.49
CA PRO A 392 1.48 25.65 2.35
C PRO A 392 2.55 24.67 1.86
N ASN A 393 3.84 24.88 2.21
CA ASN A 393 4.84 23.82 2.13
C ASN A 393 4.48 22.57 2.94
N ASN A 394 3.93 22.64 4.15
CA ASN A 394 3.50 21.45 4.89
C ASN A 394 2.24 20.81 4.28
N LEU A 395 1.38 21.58 3.61
CA LEU A 395 0.16 21.06 2.95
C LEU A 395 0.46 20.50 1.53
N ASP A 396 1.42 21.09 0.81
CA ASP A 396 1.90 20.64 -0.49
C ASP A 396 3.03 19.62 -0.40
N LEU A 397 3.86 19.59 0.66
CA LEU A 397 4.75 18.44 0.95
C LEU A 397 3.92 17.20 1.32
N TYR A 398 2.76 17.39 1.95
CA TYR A 398 1.79 16.35 2.23
C TYR A 398 1.10 15.84 0.95
N ARG A 399 0.88 16.71 -0.05
CA ARG A 399 0.35 16.33 -1.37
C ARG A 399 1.41 15.84 -2.37
N SER A 400 2.68 16.27 -2.25
CA SER A 400 3.76 16.02 -3.22
C SER A 400 4.73 14.90 -2.82
N GLY A 401 4.52 14.21 -1.69
CA GLY A 401 5.29 13.01 -1.32
C GLY A 401 6.76 13.23 -0.95
N LYS A 402 7.20 14.48 -0.71
CA LYS A 402 8.62 14.78 -0.40
C LYS A 402 9.03 14.53 1.06
N ARG A 403 8.10 14.14 1.95
CA ARG A 403 8.45 13.44 3.20
C ARG A 403 8.45 11.94 2.97
N ALA A 404 9.63 11.41 2.62
CA ALA A 404 9.86 9.98 2.60
C ALA A 404 9.44 9.20 3.87
N PRO A 405 9.52 9.76 5.09
CA PRO A 405 9.09 9.02 6.29
C PRO A 405 7.55 9.00 6.49
N GLU A 406 6.80 10.02 6.07
CA GLU A 406 5.35 10.06 6.31
C GLU A 406 4.56 9.19 5.34
N TRP A 407 4.89 9.19 4.04
CA TRP A 407 4.21 8.31 3.09
C TRP A 407 4.52 6.84 3.38
N VAL A 408 5.75 6.54 3.84
CA VAL A 408 6.12 5.21 4.34
C VAL A 408 5.29 4.88 5.55
N THR A 409 5.14 5.80 6.51
CA THR A 409 4.29 5.61 7.70
C THR A 409 2.82 5.36 7.33
N GLU A 410 2.25 6.14 6.40
CA GLU A 410 0.88 5.94 5.90
C GLU A 410 0.71 4.58 5.22
N ARG A 411 1.70 4.15 4.41
CA ARG A 411 1.67 2.85 3.75
C ARG A 411 1.86 1.69 4.72
N ILE A 412 2.74 1.84 5.72
CA ILE A 412 2.83 0.91 6.85
C ILE A 412 1.47 0.79 7.52
N TYR A 413 0.80 1.92 7.81
CA TYR A 413 -0.52 1.90 8.43
C TYR A 413 -1.59 1.19 7.58
N ARG A 414 -1.60 1.40 6.26
CA ARG A 414 -2.53 0.69 5.35
C ARG A 414 -2.26 -0.82 5.33
N VAL A 415 -1.00 -1.23 5.29
CA VAL A 415 -0.63 -2.66 5.39
C VAL A 415 -1.02 -3.24 6.75
N GLU A 416 -0.85 -2.48 7.83
CA GLU A 416 -1.29 -2.87 9.18
C GLU A 416 -2.82 -3.04 9.28
N LEU A 417 -3.60 -2.26 8.53
CA LEU A 417 -5.05 -2.48 8.42
C LEU A 417 -5.38 -3.79 7.70
N GLU A 418 -4.72 -4.09 6.58
CA GLU A 418 -4.89 -5.37 5.87
C GLU A 418 -4.49 -6.57 6.74
N ILE A 419 -3.43 -6.44 7.53
CA ILE A 419 -3.02 -7.42 8.53
C ILE A 419 -4.17 -7.67 9.52
N VAL A 420 -4.78 -6.60 10.06
CA VAL A 420 -5.89 -6.72 11.02
C VAL A 420 -7.12 -7.37 10.40
N GLU A 421 -7.51 -7.00 9.18
CA GLU A 421 -8.64 -7.63 8.48
C GLU A 421 -8.38 -9.11 8.19
N THR A 422 -7.15 -9.47 7.77
CA THR A 422 -6.74 -10.88 7.58
C THR A 422 -6.94 -11.69 8.87
N TYR A 423 -6.52 -11.15 10.02
CA TYR A 423 -6.70 -11.82 11.31
C TYR A 423 -8.17 -11.97 11.72
N LYS A 424 -9.01 -10.97 11.45
CA LYS A 424 -10.45 -11.04 11.72
C LYS A 424 -11.11 -12.17 10.93
N GLU A 425 -10.75 -12.31 9.66
CA GLU A 425 -11.34 -13.34 8.80
C GLU A 425 -10.84 -14.74 9.14
N LEU A 426 -9.57 -14.89 9.47
CA LEU A 426 -9.02 -16.13 10.02
C LEU A 426 -9.74 -16.53 11.30
N PHE A 427 -9.91 -15.57 12.21
CA PHE A 427 -10.63 -15.80 13.46
C PHE A 427 -12.08 -16.23 13.19
N THR A 428 -12.78 -15.52 12.31
CA THR A 428 -14.17 -15.83 11.93
C THR A 428 -14.28 -17.22 11.30
N ALA A 429 -13.34 -17.60 10.41
CA ALA A 429 -13.31 -18.90 9.77
C ALA A 429 -13.10 -20.03 10.79
N VAL A 430 -12.18 -19.85 11.73
CA VAL A 430 -11.92 -20.85 12.78
C VAL A 430 -13.09 -20.92 13.77
N ALA A 431 -13.65 -19.79 14.20
CA ALA A 431 -14.79 -19.74 15.11
C ALA A 431 -16.06 -20.40 14.51
N GLY A 432 -16.33 -20.16 13.22
CA GLY A 432 -17.42 -20.82 12.51
C GLY A 432 -17.27 -22.35 12.47
N MET A 433 -16.02 -22.85 12.52
CA MET A 433 -15.73 -24.27 12.65
C MET A 433 -15.77 -24.79 14.10
N THR A 434 -15.93 -23.96 15.13
CA THR A 434 -15.98 -24.41 16.54
C THR A 434 -17.37 -24.29 17.18
N ASP A 435 -18.17 -23.30 16.78
CA ASP A 435 -19.43 -22.94 17.44
C ASP A 435 -20.64 -23.84 17.12
N SER A 436 -20.46 -24.88 16.29
CA SER A 436 -21.43 -25.98 16.17
C SER A 436 -20.72 -27.33 16.34
N ASP A 437 -21.21 -28.08 17.33
CA ASP A 437 -21.07 -29.53 17.47
C ASP A 437 -19.65 -30.08 17.31
N ILE A 438 -18.72 -29.71 18.19
CA ILE A 438 -17.56 -30.59 18.44
C ILE A 438 -18.02 -31.77 19.31
N ASP A 439 -18.71 -31.50 20.41
CA ASP A 439 -19.19 -32.55 21.31
C ASP A 439 -20.40 -33.33 20.75
N ASP A 440 -21.30 -32.69 20.01
CA ASP A 440 -22.49 -33.35 19.44
C ASP A 440 -22.18 -34.23 18.21
N VAL A 441 -21.26 -33.80 17.31
CA VAL A 441 -20.82 -34.63 16.18
C VAL A 441 -19.90 -35.76 16.64
N LEU A 442 -19.00 -35.52 17.61
CA LEU A 442 -18.14 -36.57 18.16
C LEU A 442 -18.95 -37.57 19.00
N SER A 443 -19.95 -37.12 19.76
CA SER A 443 -20.81 -38.04 20.53
C SER A 443 -21.79 -38.84 19.66
N GLN A 444 -22.20 -38.33 18.50
CA GLN A 444 -22.97 -39.11 17.52
C GLN A 444 -22.11 -40.11 16.73
N SER A 445 -20.86 -39.75 16.42
CA SER A 445 -19.88 -40.62 15.74
C SER A 445 -19.37 -41.77 16.64
N LEU A 446 -19.11 -41.49 17.92
CA LEU A 446 -18.56 -42.47 18.87
C LEU A 446 -19.59 -43.47 19.43
N ASN A 447 -20.89 -43.20 19.30
CA ASN A 447 -21.96 -44.05 19.83
C ASN A 447 -22.63 -44.96 18.79
N GLN A 448 -22.23 -44.91 17.52
CA GLN A 448 -22.66 -45.91 16.54
C GLN A 448 -21.71 -47.13 16.57
N PRO A 449 -22.20 -48.33 16.95
CA PRO A 449 -21.37 -49.53 16.91
C PRO A 449 -20.96 -49.83 15.47
N ALA A 450 -19.66 -50.09 15.25
CA ALA A 450 -19.07 -50.37 13.93
C ALA A 450 -19.64 -51.62 13.22
N ASP A 451 -20.49 -52.41 13.90
CA ASP A 451 -20.97 -53.71 13.45
C ASP A 451 -22.48 -53.73 13.07
N THR A 452 -23.15 -52.60 12.97
CA THR A 452 -24.52 -52.60 12.42
C THR A 452 -24.47 -52.86 10.92
N GLU A 453 -24.71 -54.12 10.53
CA GLU A 453 -24.95 -54.55 9.16
C GLU A 453 -25.96 -53.59 8.50
N VAL A 454 -25.47 -52.79 7.55
CA VAL A 454 -26.33 -51.94 6.72
C VAL A 454 -27.20 -52.87 5.89
N PRO A 455 -28.54 -52.78 5.96
CA PRO A 455 -29.42 -53.62 5.17
C PRO A 455 -29.11 -53.45 3.68
N ASP A 456 -28.90 -54.56 2.97
CA ASP A 456 -28.73 -54.59 1.50
C ASP A 456 -29.88 -53.83 0.82
N GLY A 457 -29.63 -52.60 0.39
CA GLY A 457 -30.59 -51.80 -0.38
C GLY A 457 -30.65 -50.31 -0.07
N GLU A 458 -30.11 -49.84 1.05
CA GLU A 458 -30.01 -48.40 1.32
C GLU A 458 -28.63 -47.87 0.94
N SER A 459 -28.60 -46.95 -0.03
CA SER A 459 -27.38 -46.27 -0.45
C SER A 459 -26.77 -45.55 0.75
N VAL A 460 -25.58 -46.00 1.16
CA VAL A 460 -24.73 -45.32 2.15
C VAL A 460 -24.26 -43.99 1.55
N THR A 461 -25.13 -42.99 1.55
CA THR A 461 -24.82 -41.60 1.18
C THR A 461 -24.63 -40.71 2.42
N GLY A 462 -24.69 -41.29 3.62
CA GLY A 462 -24.84 -40.53 4.86
C GLY A 462 -23.59 -40.27 5.70
N ALA A 463 -22.45 -40.93 5.47
CA ALA A 463 -21.38 -40.93 6.49
C ALA A 463 -19.92 -40.85 5.99
N SER A 464 -19.63 -40.85 4.67
CA SER A 464 -18.24 -40.64 4.18
C SER A 464 -17.88 -39.16 3.95
N THR A 465 -18.78 -38.24 4.34
CA THR A 465 -18.75 -36.80 4.02
C THR A 465 -18.73 -35.92 5.27
N LEU A 466 -18.35 -36.48 6.43
CA LEU A 466 -17.59 -35.70 7.41
C LEU A 466 -16.24 -35.40 6.75
N LEU A 467 -16.21 -34.35 5.92
CA LEU A 467 -14.97 -33.79 5.41
C LEU A 467 -13.98 -33.70 6.57
N ASP A 468 -12.72 -34.04 6.27
CA ASP A 468 -11.61 -34.10 7.22
C ASP A 468 -11.41 -32.74 7.92
N ARG A 469 -12.24 -32.50 8.95
CA ARG A 469 -12.36 -31.24 9.69
C ARG A 469 -11.07 -30.95 10.44
N GLU A 470 -10.42 -32.00 10.97
CA GLU A 470 -9.10 -31.87 11.60
C GLU A 470 -8.07 -31.32 10.60
N PHE A 471 -8.03 -31.87 9.39
CA PHE A 471 -7.14 -31.35 8.34
C PHE A 471 -7.50 -29.92 7.91
N GLN A 472 -8.78 -29.59 7.75
CA GLN A 472 -9.19 -28.22 7.39
C GLN A 472 -8.84 -27.19 8.48
N VAL A 473 -9.09 -27.51 9.75
CA VAL A 473 -8.67 -26.68 10.89
C VAL A 473 -7.15 -26.52 10.88
N GLN A 474 -6.41 -27.58 10.58
CA GLN A 474 -4.95 -27.50 10.44
C GLN A 474 -4.54 -26.54 9.31
N GLN A 475 -5.24 -26.51 8.17
CA GLN A 475 -4.94 -25.57 7.08
C GLN A 475 -5.23 -24.12 7.47
N LEU A 476 -6.29 -23.85 8.24
CA LEU A 476 -6.55 -22.50 8.77
C LEU A 476 -5.47 -22.08 9.79
N LEU A 477 -4.99 -23.00 10.64
CA LEU A 477 -3.89 -22.74 11.56
C LEU A 477 -2.56 -22.51 10.82
N ASN A 478 -2.34 -23.21 9.70
CA ASN A 478 -1.21 -22.98 8.82
C ASN A 478 -1.26 -21.56 8.21
N LEU A 479 -2.41 -21.15 7.66
CA LEU A 479 -2.63 -19.79 7.12
C LEU A 479 -2.44 -18.71 8.20
N TYR A 480 -2.94 -18.95 9.42
CA TYR A 480 -2.71 -18.06 10.56
C TYR A 480 -1.22 -17.92 10.90
N THR A 481 -0.50 -19.04 10.95
CA THR A 481 0.94 -19.04 11.23
C THR A 481 1.71 -18.32 10.12
N LEU A 482 1.34 -18.52 8.85
CA LEU A 482 1.93 -17.82 7.72
C LEU A 482 1.70 -16.30 7.80
N SER A 483 0.47 -15.87 8.09
CA SER A 483 0.13 -14.44 8.29
C SER A 483 0.98 -13.78 9.38
N ARG A 484 1.22 -14.49 10.49
CA ARG A 484 2.11 -14.00 11.56
C ARG A 484 3.54 -13.85 11.11
N GLN A 485 4.04 -14.77 10.29
CA GLN A 485 5.41 -14.71 9.79
C GLN A 485 5.59 -13.58 8.79
N LEU A 486 4.63 -13.37 7.89
CA LEU A 486 4.60 -12.20 7.01
C LEU A 486 4.59 -10.91 7.82
N SER A 487 3.72 -10.80 8.83
CA SER A 487 3.64 -9.64 9.72
C SER A 487 4.97 -9.39 10.45
N ALA A 488 5.62 -10.45 10.93
CA ALA A 488 6.90 -10.36 11.62
C ALA A 488 8.04 -9.95 10.68
N PHE A 489 8.09 -10.53 9.46
CA PHE A 489 9.05 -10.17 8.43
C PHE A 489 8.91 -8.70 8.01
N PHE A 490 7.67 -8.26 7.79
CA PHE A 490 7.39 -6.87 7.47
C PHE A 490 7.87 -5.91 8.57
N ARG A 491 7.46 -6.14 9.82
CA ARG A 491 7.79 -5.27 10.97
C ARG A 491 9.26 -5.31 11.38
N TYR A 492 9.89 -6.47 11.34
CA TYR A 492 11.22 -6.66 11.93
C TYR A 492 12.32 -6.85 10.89
N THR A 493 12.01 -6.89 9.60
CA THR A 493 13.01 -6.99 8.52
C THR A 493 12.81 -5.90 7.49
N LEU A 494 11.64 -5.82 6.84
CA LEU A 494 11.44 -4.85 5.76
C LEU A 494 11.45 -3.40 6.25
N ILE A 495 10.67 -3.07 7.29
CA ILE A 495 10.63 -1.69 7.82
C ILE A 495 12.02 -1.21 8.27
N PRO A 496 12.79 -1.97 9.09
CA PRO A 496 14.14 -1.56 9.45
C PRO A 496 15.09 -1.37 8.26
N LEU A 497 14.97 -2.20 7.21
CA LEU A 497 15.78 -2.03 5.99
C LEU A 497 15.36 -0.80 5.19
N MET A 498 14.07 -0.49 5.11
CA MET A 498 13.59 0.75 4.48
C MET A 498 14.06 1.99 5.25
N GLU A 499 13.97 1.96 6.58
CA GLU A 499 14.49 3.03 7.45
C GLU A 499 16.00 3.22 7.26
N GLN A 500 16.77 2.12 7.26
CA GLN A 500 18.21 2.17 7.01
C GLN A 500 18.52 2.71 5.61
N SER A 501 17.81 2.27 4.57
CA SER A 501 17.96 2.80 3.20
C SER A 501 17.69 4.31 3.15
N LEU A 502 16.63 4.78 3.81
CA LEU A 502 16.34 6.21 3.92
C LEU A 502 17.46 6.99 4.62
N GLU A 503 18.04 6.44 5.69
CA GLU A 503 19.17 7.04 6.40
C GLU A 503 20.43 7.08 5.54
N ASP A 504 20.77 5.99 4.87
CA ASP A 504 21.93 5.87 3.96
C ASP A 504 21.83 6.91 2.82
N HIS A 505 20.64 7.08 2.23
CA HIS A 505 20.39 8.08 1.19
C HIS A 505 20.42 9.53 1.71
N ARG A 506 19.97 9.79 2.95
CA ARG A 506 20.08 11.11 3.57
C ARG A 506 21.52 11.47 3.94
N ALA A 507 22.30 10.49 4.39
CA ALA A 507 23.70 10.68 4.78
C ALA A 507 24.62 10.89 3.56
N ASN A 508 24.27 10.32 2.41
CA ASN A 508 25.00 10.51 1.17
C ASN A 508 24.76 11.92 0.60
N SER A 509 25.72 12.82 0.85
CA SER A 509 25.76 14.22 0.39
C SER A 509 25.78 14.42 -1.13
N ALA A 510 25.82 13.32 -1.91
CA ALA A 510 25.69 13.31 -3.35
C ALA A 510 24.23 13.50 -3.86
N GLY A 511 23.25 13.58 -2.97
CA GLY A 511 21.86 13.88 -3.35
C GLY A 511 21.14 12.72 -4.05
N THR A 512 21.52 11.46 -3.76
CA THR A 512 20.84 10.29 -4.30
C THR A 512 19.44 10.16 -3.70
N LEU A 513 18.41 10.16 -4.54
CA LEU A 513 17.03 9.94 -4.09
C LEU A 513 16.89 8.53 -3.53
N ALA A 514 16.14 8.39 -2.42
CA ALA A 514 15.79 7.08 -1.87
C ALA A 514 15.05 6.23 -2.92
N PRO A 515 15.22 4.89 -2.90
CA PRO A 515 14.64 4.00 -3.90
C PRO A 515 13.14 3.77 -3.62
N ILE A 516 12.31 4.81 -3.78
CA ILE A 516 10.87 4.77 -3.46
C ILE A 516 10.16 3.62 -4.19
N GLN A 517 10.58 3.30 -5.42
CA GLN A 517 10.04 2.17 -6.19
C GLN A 517 10.24 0.84 -5.47
N LEU A 518 11.40 0.63 -4.85
CA LEU A 518 11.76 -0.57 -4.11
C LEU A 518 10.83 -0.76 -2.90
N PHE A 519 10.62 0.32 -2.15
CA PHE A 519 9.72 0.30 -0.98
C PHE A 519 8.28 0.04 -1.40
N ARG A 520 7.83 0.67 -2.50
CA ARG A 520 6.50 0.46 -3.07
C ARG A 520 6.29 -1.01 -3.44
N GLN A 521 7.27 -1.64 -4.10
CA GLN A 521 7.23 -3.06 -4.41
C GLN A 521 7.10 -3.87 -3.12
N CYS A 522 7.95 -3.66 -2.12
CA CYS A 522 7.84 -4.38 -0.85
C CYS A 522 6.45 -4.25 -0.19
N PHE A 523 5.86 -3.04 -0.17
CA PHE A 523 4.49 -2.88 0.35
C PHE A 523 3.44 -3.60 -0.50
N GLN A 524 3.57 -3.56 -1.84
CA GLN A 524 2.68 -4.25 -2.75
C GLN A 524 2.72 -5.76 -2.51
N HIS A 525 3.91 -6.35 -2.40
CA HIS A 525 4.06 -7.77 -2.15
C HIS A 525 3.52 -8.19 -0.78
N VAL A 526 3.80 -7.43 0.29
CA VAL A 526 3.21 -7.71 1.61
C VAL A 526 1.67 -7.67 1.56
N ALA A 527 1.11 -6.68 0.87
CA ALA A 527 -0.34 -6.57 0.71
C ALA A 527 -0.91 -7.72 -0.13
N THR A 528 -0.26 -8.10 -1.23
CA THR A 528 -0.64 -9.22 -2.09
C THR A 528 -0.65 -10.53 -1.31
N ASP A 529 0.39 -10.83 -0.53
CA ASP A 529 0.45 -12.06 0.26
C ASP A 529 -0.62 -12.08 1.35
N HIS A 530 -0.91 -10.94 1.99
CA HIS A 530 -2.06 -10.84 2.89
C HIS A 530 -3.38 -11.11 2.17
N ALA A 531 -3.56 -10.57 0.96
CA ALA A 531 -4.74 -10.83 0.14
C ALA A 531 -4.88 -12.31 -0.24
N ILE A 532 -3.78 -12.99 -0.58
CA ILE A 532 -3.77 -14.44 -0.88
C ILE A 532 -4.15 -15.24 0.37
N ILE A 533 -3.54 -14.95 1.52
CA ILE A 533 -3.85 -15.63 2.79
C ILE A 533 -5.33 -15.44 3.15
N ARG A 534 -5.81 -14.21 2.97
CA ARG A 534 -7.20 -13.81 3.20
C ARG A 534 -8.16 -14.57 2.27
N GLN A 535 -7.88 -14.58 0.97
CA GLN A 535 -8.63 -15.33 -0.05
C GLN A 535 -8.68 -16.83 0.28
N ALA A 536 -7.53 -17.45 0.56
CA ALA A 536 -7.43 -18.85 0.95
C ALA A 536 -8.23 -19.17 2.22
N THR A 537 -8.34 -18.20 3.13
CA THR A 537 -9.14 -18.29 4.36
C THR A 537 -10.63 -18.22 4.06
N ILE A 538 -11.08 -17.21 3.29
CA ILE A 538 -12.50 -17.04 2.91
C ILE A 538 -13.01 -18.27 2.14
N GLN A 539 -12.23 -18.79 1.19
CA GLN A 539 -12.63 -19.96 0.39
C GLN A 539 -12.80 -21.23 1.25
N ARG A 540 -12.19 -21.26 2.44
CA ARG A 540 -12.33 -22.33 3.43
C ARG A 540 -13.40 -22.04 4.48
N GLN A 541 -14.02 -20.85 4.47
CA GLN A 541 -15.10 -20.55 5.40
C GLN A 541 -16.26 -21.48 5.12
N TRP A 542 -16.59 -22.26 6.15
CA TRP A 542 -17.75 -23.11 6.15
C TRP A 542 -18.97 -22.27 6.50
N ASN A 543 -19.54 -21.61 5.50
CA ASN A 543 -20.83 -20.97 5.70
C ASN A 543 -21.85 -22.09 5.91
N ALA A 544 -22.36 -22.21 7.14
CA ALA A 544 -23.60 -22.94 7.43
C ALA A 544 -24.78 -22.19 6.81
N ALA A 545 -24.76 -22.01 5.48
CA ALA A 545 -25.99 -21.74 4.76
C ALA A 545 -26.91 -22.94 5.01
N GLU A 546 -28.19 -22.68 5.26
CA GLU A 546 -29.19 -23.68 5.67
C GLU A 546 -29.31 -24.88 4.70
N ASP A 547 -28.64 -24.86 3.54
CA ASP A 547 -28.82 -25.78 2.41
C ASP A 547 -27.57 -26.58 1.95
N GLY A 548 -26.40 -26.54 2.63
CA GLY A 548 -25.33 -27.51 2.34
C GLY A 548 -23.86 -27.07 2.50
N VAL A 549 -22.95 -28.01 2.17
CA VAL A 549 -21.49 -27.84 2.25
C VAL A 549 -20.99 -26.82 1.21
N ASN A 550 -20.15 -25.87 1.62
CA ASN A 550 -19.44 -24.99 0.70
C ASN A 550 -18.55 -25.81 -0.24
N LEU A 551 -18.96 -25.92 -1.52
CA LEU A 551 -18.27 -26.73 -2.53
C LEU A 551 -16.81 -26.30 -2.73
N SER A 552 -16.51 -25.00 -2.65
CA SER A 552 -15.13 -24.49 -2.75
C SER A 552 -14.24 -25.03 -1.63
N ALA A 553 -14.73 -25.04 -0.39
CA ALA A 553 -13.99 -25.60 0.74
C ALA A 553 -13.76 -27.12 0.60
N ALA A 554 -14.71 -27.83 0.01
CA ALA A 554 -14.60 -29.27 -0.25
C ALA A 554 -13.61 -29.60 -1.37
N GLU A 555 -13.55 -28.79 -2.41
CA GLU A 555 -12.57 -28.90 -3.48
C GLU A 555 -11.16 -28.58 -3.00
N LEU A 556 -11.00 -27.49 -2.24
CA LEU A 556 -9.72 -27.10 -1.66
C LEU A 556 -9.15 -28.18 -0.72
N LEU A 557 -10.01 -28.87 0.03
CA LEU A 557 -9.58 -30.01 0.83
C LEU A 557 -8.96 -31.13 -0.02
N LYS A 558 -9.53 -31.40 -1.20
CA LYS A 558 -9.00 -32.42 -2.12
C LYS A 558 -7.67 -31.96 -2.72
N THR A 559 -7.58 -30.71 -3.17
CA THR A 559 -6.36 -30.17 -3.77
C THR A 559 -5.23 -30.05 -2.75
N ASP A 560 -5.52 -29.65 -1.50
CA ASP A 560 -4.54 -29.65 -0.41
C ASP A 560 -3.95 -31.05 -0.18
N LYS A 561 -4.80 -32.08 -0.08
CA LYS A 561 -4.34 -33.46 0.10
C LYS A 561 -3.51 -33.96 -1.06
N LEU A 562 -3.86 -33.59 -2.29
CA LEU A 562 -3.08 -33.94 -3.48
C LEU A 562 -1.73 -33.22 -3.51
N ALA A 563 -1.71 -31.93 -3.17
CA ALA A 563 -0.48 -31.14 -3.08
C ALA A 563 0.47 -31.68 -2.01
N VAL A 564 -0.06 -32.06 -0.84
CA VAL A 564 0.69 -32.76 0.20
C VAL A 564 1.28 -34.07 -0.34
N LYS A 565 0.47 -34.90 -1.02
CA LYS A 565 0.94 -36.15 -1.62
C LYS A 565 2.01 -35.94 -2.69
N ALA A 566 1.97 -34.84 -3.44
CA ALA A 566 2.99 -34.51 -4.42
C ALA A 566 4.34 -34.20 -3.77
N VAL A 567 4.35 -33.43 -2.68
CA VAL A 567 5.58 -32.98 -1.99
C VAL A 567 6.19 -34.08 -1.11
N MET A 568 5.36 -34.91 -0.45
CA MET A 568 5.80 -35.83 0.60
C MET A 568 6.93 -36.80 0.23
N PRO A 569 6.93 -37.45 -0.95
CA PRO A 569 8.01 -38.36 -1.35
C PRO A 569 9.39 -37.66 -1.38
N PHE A 570 9.41 -36.34 -1.53
CA PHE A 570 10.60 -35.52 -1.70
C PHE A 570 10.97 -34.69 -0.48
N ARG A 571 10.29 -34.88 0.67
CA ARG A 571 10.57 -34.12 1.91
C ARG A 571 12.04 -34.11 2.34
N LYS A 572 12.79 -35.17 2.01
CA LYS A 572 14.23 -35.30 2.30
C LYS A 572 15.07 -34.25 1.56
N LEU A 573 14.61 -33.78 0.40
CA LEU A 573 15.26 -32.70 -0.35
C LEU A 573 15.09 -31.34 0.34
N LEU A 574 14.02 -31.17 1.13
CA LEU A 574 13.66 -29.90 1.77
C LEU A 574 14.17 -29.76 3.20
N ALA A 575 14.41 -30.88 3.88
CA ALA A 575 14.94 -30.87 5.24
C ALA A 575 16.40 -30.39 5.25
N ASN A 576 16.74 -29.42 6.11
CA ASN A 576 18.13 -29.26 6.50
C ASN A 576 18.48 -30.46 7.40
N ASP A 577 19.38 -31.33 6.93
CA ASP A 577 19.81 -32.59 7.58
C ASP A 577 20.20 -32.48 9.08
N ALA A 578 20.34 -31.28 9.63
CA ALA A 578 20.80 -31.06 11.00
C ALA A 578 19.71 -31.14 12.09
N ASP A 579 18.45 -30.78 11.80
CA ASP A 579 17.47 -30.50 12.87
C ASP A 579 16.20 -31.38 12.86
N GLY A 580 16.07 -32.32 11.91
CA GLY A 580 14.86 -33.15 11.81
C GLY A 580 13.58 -32.32 11.61
N GLY A 581 13.70 -31.19 10.91
CA GLY A 581 12.64 -30.21 10.75
C GLY A 581 11.35 -30.79 10.16
N ASP A 582 10.21 -30.25 10.60
CA ASP A 582 8.89 -30.65 10.13
C ASP A 582 8.76 -30.45 8.61
N ALA A 583 7.94 -31.31 7.97
CA ALA A 583 7.62 -31.14 6.57
C ALA A 583 6.91 -29.79 6.33
N PRO A 584 7.13 -29.13 5.18
CA PRO A 584 6.46 -27.89 4.89
C PRO A 584 4.94 -28.08 4.84
N ALA A 585 4.20 -27.09 5.31
CA ALA A 585 2.75 -27.01 5.15
C ALA A 585 2.43 -26.62 3.71
N VAL A 586 1.64 -27.46 3.03
CA VAL A 586 1.19 -27.18 1.66
C VAL A 586 -0.26 -26.71 1.72
N ILE A 587 -0.52 -25.52 1.18
CA ILE A 587 -1.83 -24.88 1.16
C ILE A 587 -2.16 -24.51 -0.30
N THR A 588 -3.32 -24.95 -0.77
CA THR A 588 -3.86 -24.57 -2.07
C THR A 588 -4.89 -23.45 -1.92
N TYR A 589 -5.15 -22.66 -2.96
CA TYR A 589 -6.24 -21.68 -2.98
C TYR A 589 -6.73 -21.51 -4.40
N GLN A 590 -7.99 -21.10 -4.58
CA GLN A 590 -8.51 -20.85 -5.92
C GLN A 590 -8.00 -19.48 -6.40
N SER A 591 -7.45 -19.41 -7.61
CA SER A 591 -6.87 -18.23 -8.25
C SER A 591 -7.27 -18.15 -9.72
N GLU A 592 -6.88 -17.11 -10.46
CA GLU A 592 -7.16 -17.01 -11.90
C GLU A 592 -6.42 -18.10 -12.69
N ASN A 593 -5.12 -18.25 -12.43
CA ASN A 593 -4.26 -19.26 -13.07
C ASN A 593 -3.76 -20.26 -12.05
N THR A 594 -3.21 -21.38 -12.52
CA THR A 594 -2.47 -22.32 -11.65
C THR A 594 -1.03 -21.84 -11.56
N TYR A 595 -0.51 -21.64 -10.36
CA TYR A 595 0.87 -21.19 -10.15
C TYR A 595 1.35 -21.50 -8.74
N ILE A 596 2.66 -21.55 -8.55
CA ILE A 596 3.27 -21.58 -7.24
C ILE A 596 3.55 -20.18 -6.69
N HIS A 597 3.22 -19.96 -5.41
CA HIS A 597 3.55 -18.74 -4.69
C HIS A 597 4.62 -19.02 -3.62
N LEU A 598 5.88 -18.80 -3.98
CA LEU A 598 7.02 -18.81 -3.05
C LEU A 598 6.96 -17.64 -2.05
N THR A 599 7.28 -17.92 -0.79
CA THR A 599 7.31 -16.91 0.27
C THR A 599 8.73 -16.77 0.84
N PRO A 600 9.43 -15.63 0.62
CA PRO A 600 10.83 -15.49 1.02
C PRO A 600 11.03 -15.53 2.55
N TYR A 601 9.96 -15.25 3.30
CA TYR A 601 9.94 -15.16 4.76
C TYR A 601 9.48 -16.45 5.46
N ALA A 602 9.00 -17.45 4.71
CA ALA A 602 8.30 -18.60 5.30
C ALA A 602 8.49 -19.89 4.49
N LYS A 603 9.75 -20.33 4.30
CA LYS A 603 10.16 -21.54 3.52
C LYS A 603 9.64 -22.89 4.03
N GLN A 604 8.82 -22.90 5.06
CA GLN A 604 8.07 -24.07 5.51
C GLN A 604 6.61 -24.03 5.07
N PHE A 605 6.24 -23.09 4.21
CA PHE A 605 4.93 -23.03 3.57
C PHE A 605 5.08 -23.06 2.05
N ILE A 606 4.28 -23.90 1.42
CA ILE A 606 4.13 -24.01 -0.03
C ILE A 606 2.72 -23.54 -0.34
N LEU A 607 2.59 -22.42 -1.04
CA LEU A 607 1.30 -21.92 -1.51
C LEU A 607 1.14 -22.26 -2.99
N ILE A 608 0.02 -22.88 -3.36
CA ILE A 608 -0.27 -23.22 -4.76
C ILE A 608 -1.63 -22.62 -5.13
N GLY A 609 -1.61 -21.65 -6.04
CA GLY A 609 -2.81 -21.14 -6.69
C GLY A 609 -3.33 -22.18 -7.69
N VAL A 610 -4.64 -22.39 -7.69
CA VAL A 610 -5.34 -23.38 -8.52
C VAL A 610 -6.44 -22.65 -9.27
N SER A 611 -6.45 -22.69 -10.61
CA SER A 611 -7.42 -21.90 -11.40
C SER A 611 -8.89 -22.13 -10.99
N TYR A 612 -9.71 -21.07 -10.90
CA TYR A 612 -11.14 -21.14 -10.60
C TYR A 612 -12.02 -21.40 -11.82
N ASP A 613 -11.51 -21.24 -13.06
CA ASP A 613 -12.27 -21.49 -14.31
C ASP A 613 -12.66 -22.98 -14.49
N ARG A 614 -12.37 -23.77 -13.46
CA ARG A 614 -12.70 -25.18 -13.25
C ARG A 614 -14.16 -25.46 -12.84
N VAL A 615 -15.10 -24.50 -12.88
CA VAL A 615 -16.51 -24.74 -12.45
C VAL A 615 -17.53 -24.60 -13.58
N PRO A 616 -18.00 -25.70 -14.20
CA PRO A 616 -19.31 -25.74 -14.80
C PRO A 616 -20.36 -25.95 -13.69
N PRO A 617 -21.52 -25.29 -13.77
CA PRO A 617 -22.60 -25.50 -12.82
C PRO A 617 -23.07 -26.97 -12.85
N ALA A 618 -23.43 -27.50 -11.67
CA ALA A 618 -23.79 -28.89 -11.38
C ALA A 618 -24.90 -29.53 -12.25
N ALA A 619 -25.50 -28.81 -13.20
CA ALA A 619 -26.63 -29.27 -14.01
C ALA A 619 -26.32 -29.49 -15.50
N VAL A 620 -25.18 -29.04 -16.05
CA VAL A 620 -25.00 -28.97 -17.53
C VAL A 620 -23.86 -29.84 -18.09
N ALA A 621 -23.11 -30.55 -17.24
CA ALA A 621 -21.90 -31.27 -17.66
C ALA A 621 -22.12 -32.61 -18.40
N PHE A 622 -23.34 -33.14 -18.50
CA PHE A 622 -23.57 -34.53 -18.95
C PHE A 622 -23.97 -34.73 -20.42
N ALA A 623 -23.61 -33.83 -21.36
CA ALA A 623 -24.06 -33.94 -22.75
C ALA A 623 -22.98 -34.20 -23.83
N HIS A 624 -21.68 -34.01 -23.57
CA HIS A 624 -20.66 -34.17 -24.61
C HIS A 624 -19.78 -35.43 -24.44
N LYS A 625 -19.87 -36.34 -25.41
CA LYS A 625 -19.26 -37.68 -25.46
C LYS A 625 -17.99 -37.77 -26.33
N THR A 626 -17.10 -36.78 -26.29
CA THR A 626 -15.87 -36.77 -27.10
C THR A 626 -14.78 -36.12 -26.25
N LEU A 627 -13.79 -36.78 -25.66
CA LEU A 627 -12.93 -37.84 -26.20
C LEU A 627 -12.76 -39.11 -25.33
N LEU A 628 -13.27 -39.18 -24.08
CA LEU A 628 -13.15 -40.40 -23.25
C LEU A 628 -14.36 -40.73 -22.35
N GLY A 629 -15.49 -40.01 -22.47
CA GLY A 629 -16.69 -40.31 -21.69
C GLY A 629 -16.52 -40.18 -20.15
N LYS A 630 -15.49 -39.47 -19.69
CA LYS A 630 -15.28 -39.11 -18.29
C LYS A 630 -15.07 -37.60 -18.17
N ASP A 631 -15.61 -37.03 -17.10
CA ASP A 631 -15.70 -35.60 -16.85
C ASP A 631 -14.33 -34.90 -16.89
N PHE A 632 -14.28 -33.74 -17.56
CA PHE A 632 -13.07 -32.97 -17.93
C PHE A 632 -12.26 -32.43 -16.72
N TYR A 633 -12.74 -32.58 -15.48
CA TYR A 633 -12.27 -31.92 -14.26
C TYR A 633 -10.94 -32.43 -13.68
N ALA A 634 -10.53 -33.65 -14.02
CA ALA A 634 -9.42 -34.33 -13.34
C ALA A 634 -8.03 -33.82 -13.75
N TYR A 635 -7.93 -33.08 -14.85
CA TYR A 635 -6.67 -32.83 -15.54
C TYR A 635 -5.88 -31.71 -14.89
N GLU A 636 -6.37 -30.48 -14.78
CA GLU A 636 -5.58 -29.37 -14.21
C GLU A 636 -5.21 -29.55 -12.71
N ILE A 637 -5.82 -30.50 -11.99
CA ILE A 637 -5.37 -30.90 -10.65
C ILE A 637 -3.98 -31.58 -10.72
N MET A 638 -3.64 -32.19 -11.84
CA MET A 638 -2.33 -32.78 -12.12
C MET A 638 -1.27 -31.73 -12.52
N ALA A 639 -1.63 -30.45 -12.60
CA ALA A 639 -0.65 -29.36 -12.60
C ALA A 639 -0.08 -29.10 -11.20
N ILE A 640 -0.77 -29.51 -10.11
CA ILE A 640 -0.25 -29.34 -8.74
C ILE A 640 1.14 -29.99 -8.54
N PRO A 641 1.40 -31.22 -9.01
CA PRO A 641 2.75 -31.76 -9.03
C PRO A 641 3.77 -30.90 -9.77
N HIS A 642 3.41 -30.31 -10.91
CA HIS A 642 4.30 -29.41 -11.65
C HIS A 642 4.67 -28.18 -10.80
N GLU A 643 3.67 -27.51 -10.19
CA GLU A 643 3.89 -26.40 -9.27
C GLU A 643 4.77 -26.78 -8.07
N ALA A 644 4.52 -27.95 -7.47
CA ALA A 644 5.39 -28.47 -6.41
C ALA A 644 6.83 -28.71 -6.91
N GLY A 645 7.01 -29.04 -8.18
CA GLY A 645 8.30 -29.18 -8.84
C GLY A 645 9.12 -27.89 -8.81
N HIS A 646 8.52 -26.73 -9.08
CA HIS A 646 9.17 -25.42 -8.94
C HIS A 646 9.66 -25.19 -7.51
N TYR A 647 8.84 -25.51 -6.51
CA TYR A 647 9.26 -25.39 -5.10
C TYR A 647 10.50 -26.23 -4.81
N ILE A 648 10.49 -27.48 -5.26
CA ILE A 648 11.58 -28.43 -5.04
C ILE A 648 12.82 -27.99 -5.81
N TYR A 649 12.67 -27.39 -6.99
CA TYR A 649 13.79 -26.79 -7.71
C TYR A 649 14.42 -25.68 -6.86
N GLN A 650 13.65 -24.69 -6.44
CA GLN A 650 14.18 -23.50 -5.76
C GLN A 650 14.70 -23.77 -4.35
N HIS A 651 14.12 -24.74 -3.62
CA HIS A 651 14.43 -24.97 -2.21
C HIS A 651 15.03 -26.34 -1.90
N GLY A 652 14.88 -27.30 -2.80
CA GLY A 652 15.44 -28.63 -2.64
C GLY A 652 16.96 -28.62 -2.74
N LYS A 653 17.59 -29.46 -1.91
CA LYS A 653 19.03 -29.70 -1.93
C LYS A 653 19.34 -31.17 -2.14
N ARG A 654 20.35 -31.43 -2.96
CA ARG A 654 20.96 -32.75 -3.13
C ARG A 654 22.44 -32.65 -2.80
N ASN A 655 22.90 -33.48 -1.86
CA ASN A 655 24.29 -33.46 -1.37
C ASN A 655 24.75 -32.06 -0.93
N GLY A 656 23.84 -31.28 -0.32
CA GLY A 656 24.10 -29.91 0.15
C GLY A 656 24.02 -28.81 -0.91
N GLN A 657 23.93 -29.14 -2.21
CA GLN A 657 23.81 -28.18 -3.30
C GLN A 657 22.35 -28.01 -3.73
N GLY A 658 21.93 -26.79 -4.07
CA GLY A 658 20.59 -26.52 -4.58
C GLY A 658 20.44 -26.90 -6.06
N PHE A 659 19.22 -27.23 -6.52
CA PHE A 659 19.00 -27.56 -7.93
C PHE A 659 19.33 -26.44 -8.93
N PRO A 660 19.18 -25.12 -8.63
CA PRO A 660 19.61 -24.06 -9.54
C PRO A 660 21.13 -24.06 -9.72
N GLU A 661 21.89 -24.40 -8.67
CA GLU A 661 23.35 -24.54 -8.73
C GLU A 661 23.74 -25.78 -9.54
N LEU A 662 23.11 -26.93 -9.25
CA LEU A 662 23.35 -28.18 -9.97
C LEU A 662 23.02 -28.07 -11.46
N SER A 663 21.98 -27.32 -11.80
CA SER A 663 21.54 -27.12 -13.19
C SER A 663 22.55 -26.35 -14.02
N ARG A 664 23.47 -25.59 -13.41
CA ARG A 664 24.52 -24.84 -14.13
C ARG A 664 25.42 -25.73 -15.00
N GLN A 665 25.46 -27.03 -14.73
CA GLN A 665 26.14 -27.99 -15.61
C GLN A 665 25.58 -28.00 -17.04
N PHE A 666 24.35 -27.52 -17.24
CA PHE A 666 23.68 -27.43 -18.54
C PHE A 666 23.81 -26.06 -19.20
N GLN A 667 24.60 -25.11 -18.67
CA GLN A 667 24.75 -23.76 -19.24
C GLN A 667 25.20 -23.73 -20.71
N GLY A 668 25.88 -24.78 -21.18
CA GLY A 668 26.27 -24.92 -22.59
C GLY A 668 25.16 -25.42 -23.51
N ASN A 669 23.99 -25.79 -22.97
CA ASN A 669 22.85 -26.26 -23.72
C ASN A 669 22.02 -25.04 -24.20
N PRO A 670 21.61 -24.97 -25.48
CA PRO A 670 20.80 -23.87 -25.99
C PRO A 670 19.46 -23.69 -25.24
N TYR A 671 18.93 -24.75 -24.62
CA TYR A 671 17.68 -24.73 -23.85
C TYR A 671 17.90 -24.61 -22.34
N TYR A 672 19.07 -24.12 -21.91
CA TYR A 672 19.38 -23.96 -20.48
C TYR A 672 18.36 -23.07 -19.75
N HIS A 673 17.79 -22.08 -20.43
CA HIS A 673 16.78 -21.19 -19.86
C HIS A 673 15.48 -21.93 -19.48
N TRP A 674 15.17 -23.08 -20.10
CA TRP A 674 14.05 -23.96 -19.73
C TRP A 674 14.34 -24.92 -18.59
N CYS A 675 15.53 -24.88 -17.96
CA CYS A 675 15.94 -25.91 -17.00
C CYS A 675 14.97 -26.10 -15.82
N GLU A 676 14.43 -25.01 -15.28
CA GLU A 676 13.47 -25.06 -14.18
C GLU A 676 12.14 -25.69 -14.62
N GLU A 677 11.59 -25.27 -15.75
CA GLU A 677 10.37 -25.85 -16.33
C GLU A 677 10.51 -27.32 -16.68
N ILE A 678 11.63 -27.71 -17.30
CA ILE A 678 11.93 -29.12 -17.60
C ILE A 678 12.04 -29.92 -16.29
N PHE A 679 12.63 -29.34 -15.24
CA PHE A 679 12.67 -29.99 -13.94
C PHE A 679 11.27 -30.18 -13.36
N ALA A 680 10.41 -29.16 -13.41
CA ALA A 680 9.04 -29.22 -12.92
C ALA A 680 8.17 -30.20 -13.72
N ASP A 681 8.32 -30.27 -15.05
CA ASP A 681 7.67 -31.27 -15.92
C ASP A 681 8.13 -32.70 -15.58
N VAL A 682 9.44 -32.91 -15.39
CA VAL A 682 9.99 -34.21 -14.96
C VAL A 682 9.44 -34.59 -13.58
N TYR A 683 9.41 -33.64 -12.65
CA TYR A 683 8.85 -33.84 -11.32
C TYR A 683 7.37 -34.24 -11.40
N GLY A 684 6.58 -33.52 -12.21
CA GLY A 684 5.17 -33.82 -12.45
C GLY A 684 4.96 -35.25 -12.95
N CYS A 685 5.75 -35.69 -13.93
CA CYS A 685 5.72 -37.08 -14.43
C CYS A 685 6.19 -38.12 -13.41
N VAL A 686 7.18 -37.81 -12.58
CA VAL A 686 7.65 -38.72 -11.52
C VAL A 686 6.56 -38.92 -10.45
N VAL A 687 5.76 -37.89 -10.17
CA VAL A 687 4.68 -37.93 -9.17
C VAL A 687 3.39 -38.52 -9.75
N ALA A 688 2.94 -38.04 -10.91
CA ALA A 688 1.62 -38.34 -11.48
C ALA A 688 1.67 -39.26 -12.71
N GLY A 689 2.86 -39.63 -13.20
CA GLY A 689 3.01 -40.50 -14.37
C GLY A 689 2.34 -39.89 -15.62
N PRO A 690 1.67 -40.70 -16.45
CA PRO A 690 1.01 -40.24 -17.66
C PRO A 690 -0.11 -39.22 -17.42
N LEU A 691 -0.66 -39.16 -16.20
CA LEU A 691 -1.72 -38.19 -15.89
C LEU A 691 -1.22 -36.74 -15.99
N ALA A 692 0.06 -36.48 -15.70
CA ALA A 692 0.66 -35.15 -15.91
C ALA A 692 0.66 -34.78 -17.39
N ALA A 693 1.08 -35.70 -18.26
CA ALA A 693 1.15 -35.48 -19.71
C ALA A 693 -0.24 -35.27 -20.33
N ILE A 694 -1.21 -36.13 -19.98
CA ILE A 694 -2.59 -36.01 -20.47
C ILE A 694 -3.21 -34.71 -19.95
N SER A 695 -2.90 -34.31 -18.72
CA SER A 695 -3.35 -33.04 -18.17
C SER A 695 -2.83 -31.85 -18.97
N MET A 696 -1.52 -31.82 -19.23
CA MET A 696 -0.92 -30.76 -20.02
C MET A 696 -1.56 -30.71 -21.42
N GLN A 697 -1.78 -31.86 -22.07
CA GLN A 697 -2.45 -31.91 -23.37
C GLN A 697 -3.84 -31.28 -23.32
N ALA A 698 -4.65 -31.63 -22.32
CA ALA A 698 -5.98 -31.07 -22.14
C ALA A 698 -5.93 -29.54 -21.89
N MET A 699 -4.99 -29.08 -21.07
CA MET A 699 -4.77 -27.66 -20.80
C MET A 699 -4.42 -26.90 -22.08
N LEU A 700 -3.45 -27.41 -22.86
CA LEU A 700 -3.05 -26.79 -24.13
C LEU A 700 -4.14 -26.81 -25.20
N MET A 701 -5.07 -27.77 -25.15
CA MET A 701 -6.24 -27.77 -26.02
C MET A 701 -7.28 -26.73 -25.64
N SER A 702 -7.25 -26.23 -24.40
CA SER A 702 -8.20 -25.26 -23.86
C SER A 702 -7.75 -23.81 -23.98
N ILE A 703 -6.44 -23.55 -24.08
CA ILE A 703 -5.90 -22.20 -24.24
C ILE A 703 -6.18 -21.62 -25.64
N ASP A 704 -6.03 -20.30 -25.76
CA ASP A 704 -6.05 -19.63 -27.05
C ASP A 704 -4.94 -20.20 -27.96
N ARG A 705 -5.31 -20.55 -29.21
CA ARG A 705 -4.39 -21.14 -30.18
C ARG A 705 -3.19 -20.24 -30.41
N ASP A 706 -3.38 -18.93 -30.40
CA ASP A 706 -2.29 -17.97 -30.63
C ASP A 706 -1.25 -18.01 -29.50
N ARG A 707 -1.66 -18.37 -28.26
CA ARG A 707 -0.74 -18.54 -27.13
C ARG A 707 0.06 -19.83 -27.19
N ALA A 708 -0.44 -20.89 -27.85
CA ALA A 708 0.26 -22.16 -27.97
C ALA A 708 1.60 -22.06 -28.73
N TRP A 709 1.85 -20.91 -29.39
CA TRP A 709 3.01 -20.62 -30.24
C TRP A 709 3.97 -19.58 -29.68
N GLN A 710 3.59 -18.89 -28.60
CA GLN A 710 4.44 -17.86 -28.04
C GLN A 710 5.59 -18.53 -27.29
N ASP A 711 6.80 -18.30 -27.79
CA ASP A 711 8.02 -18.53 -27.02
C ASP A 711 8.24 -17.29 -26.16
N ASP A 712 8.09 -17.45 -24.85
CA ASP A 712 8.35 -16.39 -23.88
C ASP A 712 9.79 -16.41 -23.34
N GLU A 713 10.66 -17.19 -24.00
CA GLU A 713 12.07 -17.42 -23.67
C GLU A 713 12.29 -18.06 -22.29
N GLN A 714 11.22 -18.50 -21.62
CA GLN A 714 11.26 -19.02 -20.24
C GLN A 714 10.70 -20.43 -20.18
N HIS A 715 9.67 -20.71 -20.97
CA HIS A 715 8.98 -21.99 -21.03
C HIS A 715 9.28 -22.76 -22.31
N PRO A 716 9.36 -24.10 -22.25
CA PRO A 716 9.24 -24.91 -23.44
C PRO A 716 8.00 -24.47 -24.21
N THR A 717 8.18 -24.07 -25.49
CA THR A 717 7.08 -23.60 -26.32
C THR A 717 5.91 -24.58 -26.21
N PRO A 718 4.67 -24.13 -25.93
CA PRO A 718 3.59 -25.04 -25.57
C PRO A 718 3.38 -26.17 -26.60
N VAL A 719 3.52 -25.87 -27.89
CA VAL A 719 3.46 -26.88 -28.96
C VAL A 719 4.46 -28.03 -28.84
N LEU A 720 5.66 -27.78 -28.29
CA LEU A 720 6.69 -28.78 -28.08
C LEU A 720 6.51 -29.55 -26.77
N ARG A 721 5.74 -29.00 -25.83
CA ARG A 721 5.66 -29.48 -24.45
C ARG A 721 5.06 -30.89 -24.37
N ILE A 722 4.07 -31.25 -25.19
CA ILE A 722 3.51 -32.62 -25.17
C ILE A 722 4.51 -33.67 -25.66
N TYR A 723 5.31 -33.34 -26.68
CA TYR A 723 6.40 -34.22 -27.13
C TYR A 723 7.48 -34.36 -26.04
N LEU A 724 7.76 -33.28 -25.30
CA LEU A 724 8.63 -33.30 -24.13
C LEU A 724 8.08 -34.23 -23.04
N PHE A 725 6.80 -34.15 -22.71
CA PHE A 725 6.14 -35.05 -21.75
C PHE A 725 6.23 -36.52 -22.18
N ALA A 726 5.97 -36.84 -23.45
CA ALA A 726 6.16 -38.19 -23.99
C ALA A 726 7.62 -38.65 -23.84
N GLU A 727 8.59 -37.77 -24.11
CA GLU A 727 10.02 -38.05 -23.93
C GLU A 727 10.40 -38.32 -22.47
N ILE A 728 9.85 -37.55 -21.53
CA ILE A 728 10.04 -37.75 -20.08
C ILE A 728 9.52 -39.13 -19.68
N LEU A 729 8.31 -39.51 -20.10
CA LEU A 729 7.73 -40.82 -19.78
C LEU A 729 8.53 -41.98 -20.36
N ARG A 730 9.10 -41.84 -21.57
CA ARG A 730 10.03 -42.83 -22.15
C ARG A 730 11.28 -42.99 -21.28
N VAL A 731 11.89 -41.87 -20.86
CA VAL A 731 13.06 -41.90 -19.97
C VAL A 731 12.72 -42.54 -18.62
N LEU A 732 11.54 -42.24 -18.04
CA LEU A 732 11.13 -42.86 -16.78
C LEU A 732 10.92 -44.37 -16.92
N ASN A 733 10.34 -44.83 -18.03
CA ASN A 733 10.21 -46.26 -18.35
C ASN A 733 11.58 -46.93 -18.55
N GLU A 734 12.56 -46.26 -19.17
CA GLU A 734 13.93 -46.77 -19.29
C GLU A 734 14.65 -46.90 -17.94
N LEU A 735 14.44 -45.92 -17.04
CA LEU A 735 15.11 -45.89 -15.73
C LEU A 735 14.45 -46.83 -14.71
N MET A 736 13.12 -46.97 -14.75
CA MET A 736 12.35 -47.80 -13.82
C MET A 736 11.18 -48.50 -14.53
N PRO A 737 11.46 -49.53 -15.36
CA PRO A 737 10.45 -50.21 -16.16
C PRO A 737 9.35 -50.85 -15.32
N ASP A 738 9.67 -51.40 -14.15
CA ASP A 738 8.67 -52.05 -13.29
C ASP A 738 7.58 -51.09 -12.80
N ARG A 739 7.88 -49.78 -12.74
CA ARG A 739 6.98 -48.74 -12.26
C ARG A 739 6.30 -47.97 -13.39
N TYR A 740 6.99 -47.77 -14.50
CA TYR A 740 6.54 -46.94 -15.61
C TYR A 740 6.37 -47.73 -16.92
N ALA A 741 6.24 -49.06 -16.85
CA ALA A 741 5.79 -49.87 -17.99
C ALA A 741 4.32 -49.61 -18.28
N PHE A 742 4.05 -48.67 -19.18
CA PHE A 742 2.68 -48.32 -19.60
C PHE A 742 2.12 -49.26 -20.69
N LYS A 743 2.72 -50.44 -20.86
CA LYS A 743 2.26 -51.46 -21.82
C LYS A 743 1.32 -52.42 -21.11
N ASP A 744 0.03 -52.30 -21.38
CA ASP A 744 -0.99 -53.12 -20.74
C ASP A 744 -1.47 -54.25 -21.67
N GLY A 745 -0.85 -55.44 -21.59
CA GLY A 745 -1.29 -56.65 -22.29
C GLY A 745 -0.88 -56.77 -23.78
N ALA A 746 -1.24 -57.91 -24.39
CA ALA A 746 -0.67 -58.43 -25.63
C ALA A 746 -0.93 -57.60 -26.92
N ASP A 747 -1.83 -56.61 -26.89
CA ASP A 747 -2.28 -55.86 -28.08
C ASP A 747 -2.11 -54.32 -27.98
N LYS A 748 -1.38 -53.77 -27.00
CA LYS A 748 -1.50 -52.33 -26.69
C LYS A 748 -0.34 -51.42 -27.11
N ILE A 749 -0.78 -50.36 -27.79
CA ILE A 749 -0.16 -49.05 -27.98
C ILE A 749 0.53 -48.55 -26.69
N ASP A 750 1.76 -48.07 -26.83
CA ASP A 750 2.50 -47.36 -25.78
C ASP A 750 1.85 -45.98 -25.53
N VAL A 751 1.68 -45.57 -24.27
CA VAL A 751 1.06 -44.27 -23.94
C VAL A 751 1.86 -43.09 -24.51
N THR A 752 3.17 -43.24 -24.62
CA THR A 752 4.05 -42.19 -25.16
C THR A 752 3.87 -42.00 -26.66
N ASP A 753 3.69 -43.12 -27.35
CA ASP A 753 3.34 -43.19 -28.78
C ASP A 753 1.93 -42.62 -29.01
N GLN A 754 0.96 -42.96 -28.16
CA GLN A 754 -0.38 -42.38 -28.20
C GLN A 754 -0.37 -40.85 -28.02
N LEU A 755 0.41 -40.32 -27.05
CA LEU A 755 0.55 -38.88 -26.83
C LEU A 755 1.13 -38.17 -28.06
N ASP A 756 2.20 -38.72 -28.66
CA ASP A 756 2.80 -38.18 -29.87
C ASP A 756 1.77 -38.17 -31.04
N ARG A 757 1.03 -39.27 -31.26
CA ARG A 757 -0.02 -39.35 -32.30
C ARG A 757 -1.15 -38.37 -32.08
N ASP A 758 -1.73 -38.36 -30.88
CA ASP A 758 -2.88 -37.53 -30.57
C ASP A 758 -2.54 -36.05 -30.70
N TRP A 759 -1.37 -35.65 -30.21
CA TRP A 759 -0.93 -34.27 -30.35
C TRP A 759 -0.67 -33.89 -31.80
N THR A 760 -0.03 -34.77 -32.58
CA THR A 760 0.16 -34.55 -34.02
C THR A 760 -1.17 -34.39 -34.77
N GLU A 761 -2.17 -35.19 -34.41
CA GLU A 761 -3.50 -35.10 -35.01
C GLU A 761 -4.23 -33.81 -34.60
N ILE A 762 -4.11 -33.38 -33.34
CA ILE A 762 -4.64 -32.09 -32.88
C ILE A 762 -4.02 -30.94 -33.67
N LEU A 763 -2.70 -30.96 -33.89
CA LEU A 763 -2.01 -29.94 -34.69
C LEU A 763 -2.49 -29.94 -36.15
N ARG A 764 -2.74 -31.10 -36.74
CA ARG A 764 -3.36 -31.19 -38.09
C ARG A 764 -4.75 -30.58 -38.13
N VAL A 765 -5.59 -30.85 -37.12
CA VAL A 765 -6.94 -30.26 -37.01
C VAL A 765 -6.86 -28.74 -36.90
N TRP A 766 -5.83 -28.22 -36.24
CA TRP A 766 -5.54 -26.80 -36.17
C TRP A 766 -4.93 -26.22 -37.47
N ARG A 767 -4.85 -27.04 -38.54
CA ARG A 767 -4.30 -26.72 -39.86
C ARG A 767 -2.80 -26.46 -39.88
N TYR A 768 -2.07 -27.01 -38.92
CA TYR A 768 -0.62 -27.08 -39.00
C TYR A 768 -0.27 -28.34 -39.79
N ASP A 769 0.28 -28.15 -40.98
CA ASP A 769 0.70 -29.25 -41.84
C ASP A 769 2.03 -29.79 -41.29
N PRO A 770 2.07 -30.98 -40.65
CA PRO A 770 3.34 -31.55 -40.24
C PRO A 770 4.15 -31.78 -41.51
N MET A 771 5.27 -31.07 -41.66
CA MET A 771 6.19 -31.29 -42.77
C MET A 771 6.89 -32.64 -42.55
N ASN A 772 6.19 -33.71 -42.91
CA ASN A 772 6.82 -35.00 -43.11
C ASN A 772 7.60 -34.89 -44.41
N ASN A 773 8.92 -35.08 -44.32
CA ASN A 773 9.75 -35.25 -45.50
C ASN A 773 9.10 -36.33 -46.39
N GLU A 774 9.16 -36.15 -47.71
CA GLU A 774 8.51 -36.91 -48.80
C GLU A 774 8.77 -38.44 -48.84
N ARG A 775 9.11 -39.09 -47.73
CA ARG A 775 9.11 -40.56 -47.60
C ARG A 775 7.68 -41.06 -47.45
N GLU A 776 7.02 -41.24 -48.59
CA GLU A 776 5.64 -41.72 -48.72
C GLU A 776 5.34 -43.12 -48.17
N GLU A 777 6.31 -43.89 -47.65
CA GLU A 777 6.08 -45.33 -47.34
C GLU A 777 6.66 -45.87 -46.02
N ASP A 778 7.42 -45.10 -45.25
CA ASP A 778 7.89 -45.57 -43.92
C ASP A 778 6.83 -45.25 -42.85
N GLU A 779 6.34 -46.30 -42.20
CA GLU A 779 5.39 -46.32 -41.07
C GLU A 779 5.35 -44.99 -40.29
N LEU A 780 4.18 -44.33 -40.34
CA LEU A 780 3.82 -43.10 -39.60
C LEU A 780 4.72 -42.87 -38.38
N SER A 781 5.81 -42.11 -38.53
CA SER A 781 6.54 -41.66 -37.34
C SER A 781 5.58 -40.75 -36.60
N GLU A 782 5.17 -41.19 -35.43
CA GLU A 782 4.02 -40.63 -34.70
C GLU A 782 4.25 -39.21 -34.22
N ARG A 783 5.54 -38.82 -34.11
CA ARG A 783 6.02 -37.48 -33.83
C ARG A 783 6.52 -36.82 -35.12
N PRO A 784 6.12 -35.57 -35.43
CA PRO A 784 6.60 -34.85 -36.61
C PRO A 784 8.08 -34.49 -36.46
N GLN A 785 8.85 -34.58 -37.53
CA GLN A 785 10.26 -34.16 -37.50
C GLN A 785 10.41 -32.64 -37.36
N ARG A 786 9.44 -31.89 -37.88
CA ARG A 786 9.45 -30.44 -37.92
C ARG A 786 8.06 -29.89 -37.61
N VAL A 787 8.03 -28.84 -36.80
CA VAL A 787 6.82 -28.07 -36.50
C VAL A 787 7.11 -26.62 -36.89
N PHE A 788 6.13 -25.99 -37.50
CA PHE A 788 6.21 -24.60 -37.94
C PHE A 788 5.70 -23.71 -36.81
N MET A 789 6.54 -22.82 -36.27
CA MET A 789 6.11 -21.81 -35.31
C MET A 789 5.78 -20.53 -36.06
N HIS A 790 4.50 -20.16 -36.02
CA HIS A 790 4.05 -18.92 -36.62
C HIS A 790 4.30 -17.78 -35.64
N ASP A 791 5.26 -16.91 -35.94
CA ASP A 791 5.42 -15.66 -35.19
C ASP A 791 4.50 -14.60 -35.80
N GLY A 792 3.40 -14.31 -35.11
CA GLY A 792 2.44 -13.28 -35.54
C GLY A 792 3.03 -11.86 -35.58
N ALA A 793 4.19 -11.63 -34.92
CA ALA A 793 4.86 -10.34 -34.88
C ALA A 793 5.87 -10.13 -36.01
N ASP A 794 6.39 -11.21 -36.62
CA ASP A 794 7.43 -11.14 -37.65
C ASP A 794 6.95 -11.70 -38.99
N LEU A 795 6.53 -10.81 -39.89
CA LEU A 795 6.12 -11.15 -41.26
C LEU A 795 7.25 -11.75 -42.13
N SER A 796 8.46 -11.94 -41.59
CA SER A 796 9.66 -12.20 -42.40
C SER A 796 10.33 -13.56 -42.23
N LEU A 797 10.13 -14.31 -41.13
CA LEU A 797 10.71 -15.65 -41.00
C LEU A 797 9.86 -16.58 -40.13
N ASP A 798 9.12 -17.48 -40.79
CA ASP A 798 8.53 -18.62 -40.11
C ASP A 798 9.64 -19.51 -39.50
N THR A 799 9.61 -19.68 -38.18
CA THR A 799 10.65 -20.47 -37.50
C THR A 799 10.27 -21.95 -37.56
N ILE A 800 10.93 -22.69 -38.45
CA ILE A 800 10.80 -24.15 -38.50
C ILE A 800 11.63 -24.76 -37.38
N VAL A 801 10.96 -25.33 -36.37
CA VAL A 801 11.62 -26.06 -35.27
C VAL A 801 11.74 -27.53 -35.63
N ASN A 802 12.95 -28.07 -35.52
CA ASN A 802 13.20 -29.50 -35.64
C ASN A 802 12.96 -30.17 -34.28
N VAL A 803 11.80 -30.81 -34.11
CA VAL A 803 11.36 -31.42 -32.84
C VAL A 803 12.37 -32.43 -32.34
N GLU A 804 12.87 -33.30 -33.23
CA GLU A 804 13.85 -34.33 -32.87
C GLU A 804 15.16 -33.73 -32.35
N ARG A 805 15.65 -32.65 -32.99
CA ARG A 805 16.84 -31.94 -32.51
C ARG A 805 16.63 -31.31 -31.14
N VAL A 806 15.44 -30.77 -30.87
CA VAL A 806 15.08 -30.21 -29.55
C VAL A 806 15.07 -31.33 -28.50
N MET A 807 14.38 -32.44 -28.78
CA MET A 807 14.31 -33.59 -27.87
C MET A 807 15.69 -34.17 -27.58
N GLN A 808 16.53 -34.35 -28.60
CA GLN A 808 17.92 -34.81 -28.42
C GLN A 808 18.76 -33.86 -27.56
N ALA A 809 18.56 -32.55 -27.71
CA ALA A 809 19.27 -31.55 -26.92
C ALA A 809 18.81 -31.54 -25.45
N ILE A 810 17.51 -31.71 -25.19
CA ILE A 810 16.93 -31.63 -23.83
C ILE A 810 17.05 -32.95 -23.08
N ARG A 811 17.04 -34.10 -23.76
CA ARG A 811 17.07 -35.44 -23.16
C ARG A 811 18.16 -35.63 -22.08
N PRO A 812 19.40 -35.12 -22.21
CA PRO A 812 20.39 -35.18 -21.14
C PRO A 812 19.94 -34.51 -19.83
N MET A 813 19.19 -33.40 -19.90
CA MET A 813 18.60 -32.74 -18.73
C MET A 813 17.54 -33.64 -18.10
N ILE A 814 16.59 -34.15 -18.91
CA ILE A 814 15.51 -35.07 -18.47
C ILE A 814 16.09 -36.27 -17.74
N VAL A 815 17.04 -36.98 -18.35
CA VAL A 815 17.67 -38.17 -17.76
C VAL A 815 18.35 -37.84 -16.44
N THR A 816 19.01 -36.68 -16.35
CA THR A 816 19.72 -36.27 -15.14
C THR A 816 18.76 -35.91 -14.02
N PHE A 817 17.75 -35.08 -14.29
CA PHE A 817 16.73 -34.70 -13.31
C PHE A 817 15.90 -35.91 -12.86
N ALA A 818 15.50 -36.79 -13.78
CA ALA A 818 14.77 -38.02 -13.46
C ALA A 818 15.59 -38.91 -12.52
N LYS A 819 16.88 -39.13 -12.80
CA LYS A 819 17.76 -39.87 -11.88
C LYS A 819 17.85 -39.21 -10.51
N TRP A 820 18.06 -37.89 -10.45
CA TRP A 820 18.16 -37.19 -9.17
C TRP A 820 16.89 -37.35 -8.33
N LEU A 821 15.72 -37.20 -8.94
CA LEU A 821 14.43 -37.33 -8.27
C LEU A 821 14.15 -38.77 -7.86
N LEU A 822 14.32 -39.75 -8.76
CA LEU A 822 14.07 -41.17 -8.45
C LEU A 822 15.03 -41.69 -7.37
N ASP A 823 16.28 -41.23 -7.32
CA ASP A 823 17.25 -41.57 -6.27
C ASP A 823 16.86 -41.02 -4.88
N THR A 824 16.05 -39.96 -4.82
CA THR A 824 15.68 -39.29 -3.56
C THR A 824 14.24 -39.51 -3.13
N ALA A 825 13.37 -39.92 -4.05
CA ALA A 825 11.97 -40.14 -3.77
C ALA A 825 11.75 -41.32 -2.81
N ASP A 826 11.02 -41.07 -1.74
CA ASP A 826 10.60 -42.08 -0.76
C ASP A 826 9.11 -42.37 -0.97
N PHE A 827 8.80 -43.15 -2.00
CA PHE A 827 7.42 -43.52 -2.30
C PHE A 827 6.85 -44.51 -1.26
N GLY A 828 7.71 -45.18 -0.48
CA GLY A 828 7.34 -46.29 0.40
C GLY A 828 7.10 -47.60 -0.37
N ASP A 829 7.27 -48.74 0.30
CA ASP A 829 6.89 -50.04 -0.25
C ASP A 829 5.36 -50.18 -0.24
N GLN A 830 4.76 -50.67 -1.33
CA GLN A 830 3.30 -50.70 -1.57
C GLN A 830 2.50 -51.52 -0.54
N GLU A 831 3.12 -52.47 0.16
CA GLU A 831 2.41 -53.35 1.11
C GLU A 831 2.01 -52.67 2.43
N ASP A 832 2.57 -51.48 2.73
CA ASP A 832 2.34 -50.73 3.98
C ASP A 832 1.56 -49.42 3.74
N GLU A 833 1.06 -49.21 2.52
CA GLU A 833 0.63 -47.91 2.00
C GLU A 833 -0.67 -47.42 2.63
N ALA A 834 -1.61 -48.31 2.99
CA ALA A 834 -2.84 -47.92 3.68
C ALA A 834 -2.55 -47.35 5.09
N GLN A 835 -1.73 -48.07 5.87
CA GLN A 835 -1.40 -47.69 7.25
C GLN A 835 -0.48 -46.47 7.32
N ARG A 836 0.46 -46.34 6.36
CA ARG A 836 1.30 -45.15 6.22
C ARG A 836 0.58 -43.97 5.58
N SER A 837 -0.46 -44.17 4.78
CA SER A 837 -1.22 -43.05 4.18
C SER A 837 -1.98 -42.26 5.22
N GLU A 838 -2.51 -42.92 6.25
CA GLU A 838 -3.10 -42.24 7.42
C GLU A 838 -2.01 -41.51 8.22
N GLU A 839 -0.86 -42.12 8.50
CA GLU A 839 0.26 -41.44 9.18
C GLU A 839 0.90 -40.28 8.38
N ARG A 840 0.93 -40.40 7.05
CA ARG A 840 1.45 -39.39 6.10
C ARG A 840 0.44 -38.28 5.78
N LEU A 841 -0.85 -38.49 6.07
CA LEU A 841 -1.87 -37.43 6.03
C LEU A 841 -2.08 -36.81 7.42
N SER A 842 -1.82 -37.56 8.49
CA SER A 842 -1.80 -37.08 9.88
C SER A 842 -0.53 -36.26 10.20
N LEU A 843 0.01 -35.55 9.21
CA LEU A 843 1.36 -35.02 9.23
C LEU A 843 1.68 -34.31 10.54
N LYS A 844 2.81 -34.72 11.09
CA LYS A 844 3.51 -33.96 12.10
C LYS A 844 4.08 -32.67 11.46
N ILE A 845 3.22 -31.67 11.25
CA ILE A 845 3.53 -30.29 10.82
C ILE A 845 3.80 -29.46 12.09
N PRO A 846 4.38 -28.22 12.10
CA PRO A 846 4.77 -27.50 13.33
C PRO A 846 3.69 -27.31 14.42
N TRP A 847 2.45 -27.71 14.14
CA TRP A 847 1.44 -28.08 15.12
C TRP A 847 1.12 -29.58 15.06
N THR A 848 1.80 -30.39 15.88
CA THR A 848 1.45 -31.81 16.06
C THR A 848 0.73 -31.98 17.38
N ARG A 849 -0.30 -32.84 17.41
CA ARG A 849 -0.98 -33.31 18.64
C ARG A 849 -0.01 -33.91 19.68
N LEU A 850 1.20 -34.29 19.24
CA LEU A 850 2.27 -34.80 20.10
C LEU A 850 3.03 -33.71 20.85
N ASN A 851 2.88 -32.44 20.47
CA ASN A 851 3.17 -31.30 21.34
C ASN A 851 1.93 -30.94 22.20
N ARG A 852 1.59 -31.86 23.12
CA ARG A 852 0.93 -31.63 24.44
C ARG A 852 -0.62 -31.60 24.52
N THR A 853 -1.23 -32.77 24.32
CA THR A 853 -2.18 -33.50 25.23
C THR A 853 -3.46 -32.87 25.82
N THR A 854 -3.89 -31.63 25.55
CA THR A 854 -5.26 -31.19 25.94
C THR A 854 -5.85 -30.23 24.90
N THR A 855 -7.18 -30.10 24.81
CA THR A 855 -7.88 -29.04 24.06
C THR A 855 -7.67 -27.64 24.68
N ALA A 856 -7.10 -27.56 25.88
CA ALA A 856 -6.83 -26.32 26.61
C ALA A 856 -5.91 -25.33 25.86
N PRO A 857 -4.79 -25.71 25.20
CA PRO A 857 -3.95 -24.77 24.47
C PRO A 857 -4.60 -24.27 23.19
N TYR A 858 -5.47 -25.05 22.53
CA TYR A 858 -6.29 -24.57 21.42
C TYR A 858 -7.26 -23.51 21.91
N ASN A 859 -7.99 -23.78 23.00
CA ASN A 859 -8.87 -22.81 23.63
C ASN A 859 -8.13 -21.59 24.20
N ASP A 860 -6.91 -21.76 24.72
CA ASP A 860 -6.06 -20.67 25.21
C ASP A 860 -5.52 -19.82 24.05
N VAL A 861 -5.18 -20.43 22.90
CA VAL A 861 -4.77 -19.73 21.70
C VAL A 861 -5.96 -19.04 21.05
N MET A 862 -7.13 -19.68 20.98
CA MET A 862 -8.37 -19.07 20.49
C MET A 862 -8.84 -17.93 21.42
N ALA A 863 -8.78 -18.11 22.73
CA ALA A 863 -9.04 -17.07 23.72
C ALA A 863 -7.98 -15.96 23.64
N ALA A 864 -6.72 -16.29 23.36
CA ALA A 864 -5.70 -15.28 23.11
C ALA A 864 -5.93 -14.58 21.76
N MET A 865 -6.41 -15.26 20.71
CA MET A 865 -6.73 -14.66 19.41
C MET A 865 -7.89 -13.66 19.50
N THR A 866 -8.79 -13.79 20.49
CA THR A 866 -9.81 -12.76 20.77
C THR A 866 -9.25 -11.48 21.42
N ASP A 867 -8.03 -11.51 21.97
CA ASP A 867 -7.37 -10.36 22.58
C ASP A 867 -6.65 -9.53 21.50
N ARG A 868 -7.05 -8.27 21.33
CA ARG A 868 -6.46 -7.33 20.35
C ARG A 868 -4.95 -7.12 20.56
N ASP A 869 -4.45 -7.38 21.77
CA ASP A 869 -3.02 -7.34 22.08
C ASP A 869 -2.26 -8.60 21.65
N PHE A 870 -2.93 -9.70 21.29
CA PHE A 870 -2.29 -10.93 20.84
C PHE A 870 -1.66 -10.83 19.45
N ALA A 871 -2.27 -10.09 18.52
CA ALA A 871 -1.64 -9.75 17.23
C ALA A 871 -0.38 -8.86 17.41
N ARG A 872 -0.20 -8.29 18.62
CA ARG A 872 0.93 -7.42 18.99
C ARG A 872 1.96 -8.13 19.89
N LYS A 873 1.60 -9.23 20.55
CA LYS A 873 2.55 -10.05 21.31
C LYS A 873 3.60 -10.60 20.35
N ARG A 874 4.87 -10.30 20.64
CA ARG A 874 6.03 -10.91 19.94
C ARG A 874 5.80 -12.41 19.87
N ALA A 875 5.81 -12.97 18.66
CA ALA A 875 5.71 -14.41 18.50
C ALA A 875 6.80 -15.08 19.34
N PRO A 876 6.47 -15.99 20.28
CA PRO A 876 7.45 -16.83 20.94
C PRO A 876 7.88 -17.91 19.95
N GLY A 877 8.56 -17.49 18.90
CA GLY A 877 9.22 -18.33 17.91
C GLY A 877 10.55 -17.64 17.62
N GLN A 878 11.61 -18.42 17.43
CA GLN A 878 12.86 -17.90 16.91
C GLN A 878 12.52 -16.91 15.79
N LEU A 879 12.84 -15.62 16.00
CA LEU A 879 13.20 -14.77 14.86
C LEU A 879 14.04 -15.68 13.99
N VAL A 880 13.56 -16.01 12.79
CA VAL A 880 14.36 -16.69 11.79
C VAL A 880 15.51 -15.74 11.58
N ARG A 881 16.57 -15.91 12.39
CA ARG A 881 17.86 -15.31 12.13
C ARG A 881 18.17 -15.90 10.79
N GLY A 882 18.07 -15.07 9.75
CA GLY A 882 18.36 -15.49 8.38
C GLY A 882 19.60 -16.37 8.39
N PRO A 883 19.61 -17.47 7.62
CA PRO A 883 20.57 -18.55 7.77
C PRO A 883 21.98 -17.96 7.87
N LYS A 884 22.58 -18.09 9.06
CA LYS A 884 23.87 -17.45 9.39
C LYS A 884 25.03 -17.91 8.52
N ASN A 885 24.87 -18.95 7.70
CA ASN A 885 25.99 -19.73 7.22
C ASN A 885 26.25 -19.70 5.71
N ASN A 886 25.35 -19.18 4.85
CA ASN A 886 25.57 -19.25 3.39
C ASN A 886 25.37 -17.93 2.62
N ALA A 887 25.08 -16.79 3.27
CA ALA A 887 25.05 -15.51 2.57
C ALA A 887 26.48 -14.96 2.41
N PRO A 888 26.99 -14.74 1.19
CA PRO A 888 28.28 -14.09 0.98
C PRO A 888 28.26 -12.72 1.68
N SER A 889 29.09 -12.56 2.71
CA SER A 889 29.23 -11.37 3.58
C SER A 889 28.02 -10.42 3.60
N ALA A 890 26.86 -10.87 4.10
CA ALA A 890 25.67 -10.02 4.28
C ALA A 890 25.94 -8.77 5.17
N ALA A 891 27.09 -8.73 5.85
CA ALA A 891 27.60 -7.56 6.56
C ALA A 891 28.11 -6.43 5.63
N GLN A 892 28.19 -6.65 4.30
CA GLN A 892 28.74 -5.70 3.34
C GLN A 892 27.75 -5.22 2.27
N SER A 893 26.56 -5.81 2.14
CA SER A 893 25.54 -5.35 1.19
C SER A 893 24.73 -4.17 1.74
N SER A 894 24.36 -3.23 0.87
CA SER A 894 23.55 -2.07 1.28
C SER A 894 22.14 -2.50 1.72
N ALA A 895 21.40 -1.61 2.38
CA ALA A 895 19.99 -1.87 2.67
C ALA A 895 19.17 -2.10 1.38
N ASP A 896 19.46 -1.33 0.33
CA ASP A 896 18.86 -1.46 -0.99
C ASP A 896 19.12 -2.83 -1.63
N ASP A 897 20.37 -3.31 -1.58
CA ASP A 897 20.73 -4.63 -2.15
C ASP A 897 19.99 -5.76 -1.44
N ARG A 898 19.83 -5.66 -0.11
CA ARG A 898 19.07 -6.64 0.68
C ARG A 898 17.58 -6.60 0.37
N LEU A 899 16.99 -5.41 0.21
CA LEU A 899 15.60 -5.27 -0.22
C LEU A 899 15.38 -5.81 -1.63
N ARG A 900 16.30 -5.54 -2.58
CA ARG A 900 16.27 -6.11 -3.94
C ARG A 900 16.38 -7.62 -3.92
N GLN A 901 17.25 -8.17 -3.09
CA GLN A 901 17.37 -9.62 -2.92
C GLN A 901 16.04 -10.22 -2.45
N TYR A 902 15.41 -9.65 -1.41
CA TYR A 902 14.11 -10.14 -0.94
C TYR A 902 13.01 -10.02 -1.99
N LEU A 903 13.00 -8.95 -2.79
CA LEU A 903 12.05 -8.80 -3.89
C LEU A 903 12.32 -9.77 -5.02
N GLN A 904 13.57 -10.04 -5.37
CA GLN A 904 13.90 -11.07 -6.35
C GLN A 904 13.43 -12.45 -5.88
N GLU A 905 13.64 -12.80 -4.61
CA GLU A 905 13.12 -14.02 -4.00
C GLU A 905 11.56 -14.05 -3.91
N TRP A 906 10.86 -12.94 -4.21
CA TRP A 906 9.40 -12.78 -4.17
C TRP A 906 8.75 -12.53 -5.53
N ASP A 907 9.48 -12.00 -6.51
CA ASP A 907 9.00 -11.80 -7.88
C ASP A 907 8.97 -13.12 -8.66
N ASP A 908 9.78 -14.10 -8.23
CA ASP A 908 9.72 -15.49 -8.70
C ASP A 908 8.42 -16.22 -8.24
N SER A 909 7.42 -15.52 -7.67
CA SER A 909 6.24 -16.16 -7.05
C SER A 909 4.86 -15.55 -7.28
N GLY A 910 4.68 -14.58 -8.18
CA GLY A 910 3.36 -13.98 -8.41
C GLY A 910 2.47 -14.72 -9.43
N PRO A 911 1.16 -14.39 -9.51
CA PRO A 911 0.30 -14.75 -10.67
C PRO A 911 0.75 -14.10 -11.99
N HIS A 912 1.66 -13.12 -11.89
CA HIS A 912 2.41 -12.49 -12.98
C HIS A 912 3.92 -12.73 -12.85
N GLY A 913 4.33 -13.67 -11.99
CA GLY A 913 5.70 -14.15 -11.97
C GLY A 913 6.09 -14.72 -13.33
N TRP A 914 7.37 -15.00 -13.49
CA TRP A 914 7.96 -15.67 -14.65
C TRP A 914 7.35 -17.08 -14.79
N GLY A 915 6.10 -17.19 -15.28
CA GLY A 915 5.32 -18.42 -15.09
C GLY A 915 3.81 -18.36 -15.31
N GLY A 916 3.25 -17.35 -15.97
CA GLY A 916 1.80 -17.32 -16.23
C GLY A 916 1.38 -18.43 -17.20
N HIS A 917 1.10 -19.64 -16.69
CA HIS A 917 0.59 -20.80 -17.43
C HIS A 917 -0.86 -20.63 -17.88
#